data_AF-A0A3B7MMC9-F1
#
_entry.id   AF-A0A3B7MMC9-F1
#
_cell.length_a   1.000
_cell.length_b   1.000
_cell.length_c   1.000
_cell.angle_alpha   90.00
_cell.angle_beta   90.00
_cell.angle_gamma   90.00
#
_symmetry.space_group_name_H-M   'P 1'
#
loop_
_entity.id
_entity.type
_entity.pdbx_description
1 polymer ?
#
loop_
_entity_poly.entity_id
_entity_poly.type
_entity_poly.pdbx_seq_one_letter_code
_entity_poly.pdbx_strand_id
1 'polypeptide(L)'
;MGKPNRQFISHLFYVIITCCLSSYAAQAADHELRSPDGNIVIKITSGSSIQWSVRYKNETILFPSDISLTTNGEQFPGSKTKLLKQSAAAHNDTIFSMVPVKNSWIPNVYKELKLVFAGGITLSFRAYNTGVAYRFELNKKDPSLKIETEQVSFSLNKNNLAWWPEESNPEFISHYEALFTKARLDTIAKGKYAYLPLYQSTPAGTKLLITESDLYDYPNLFLFNTGEGKLEGKFPPAVLKSHVAPRTDRREVLAEKASYIADTKGARTLPWRLIMIAPDDVSLLSNEMVFQLARPADKGNYDWIKPGKVAWDWYNANNIFGVDFESGINNKTYQYYIDFAARFGLEYVILDEGWSLTTTDVSAPRKEIDVPALVKYGAAKGVGIILWSLWRPIDENMDAILNRFVDWGVKGVKIDFIQRADQYIVNYYERVAKACMDRKLLVDFHGAYKPVGLNRKYPNVINYEGVKGLENNKWADYITPGHNLTLPFTRMMAGPMDYTPGAMRNTNKKDFRVSFNEPVSRGTRAHQAAMYVMYEAPLQMLAETPSLYLQDTAFTQFIARIPTTWHKTIPLHGKIGSYAAVARQHGDKWYLGAMTDWEERTLESKLDFLADGNYRLEILTDGVNAAKYATDYKRETRLVKKGDVVSMKMAPGGGWTAILTPLTPPQKAFTLADTLRGSLTPERTWWDIQRYDLTVKPDYNAKTISGISEITYKVTGSNARMQIDMREPLLIDSVLLNHKTPLTFAKEGSVWYIQSPKQAMNSINNVAIYYHGKAHEAVRPPWDGGWTWTTDSLGRPWMTVTCQGLGASIWYPCKDHQSDEPDKGASLTMIVPDTLTAISMGRLESKKPNGDGTTSWKWAVVNPISNYCIIPYIGKYTNWSEVFKGEKGNLDVNYWVLDYNTDKAKAYMPKEVNNMLKAFEYWFGPYPFYEDGYKLVETSNTGMEHQSAVSYGNWYKPGYRGRDGSGTGWGMKWDFIIIHESGHEWFGNNITTNDLADMWVHEGFTNYSETVFIDYIFGEEAANQYNHGIRRGIRNDKPVIPAYNVNAQGSGDMYPKPSNMLHSIRHGLNDDQRFREILRGLNKQFYHQTVTTQQVENYVSSKAGFDYSKVFDQYLRTVQVPSFEFYFSEDKKKVFYRYTNCVAGFNLPLVLKNKATTIKIIPTDKWQNSAVNSDAATLFDKTAIEAMYYFTVVPVANSGD
;
A
#
# COMPACT_ATOMS: atom_id res chain seq x y z
N MET A 1 77.07 -58.50 -46.38
CA MET A 1 76.03 -57.95 -45.47
C MET A 1 76.25 -56.47 -45.35
N GLY A 2 75.24 -55.68 -45.73
CA GLY A 2 75.38 -54.25 -45.97
C GLY A 2 75.34 -53.37 -44.72
N LYS A 3 76.06 -52.25 -44.81
CA LYS A 3 75.70 -50.91 -44.30
C LYS A 3 76.46 -49.87 -45.14
N PRO A 4 75.79 -48.87 -45.72
CA PRO A 4 76.35 -47.54 -45.89
C PRO A 4 75.58 -46.55 -44.99
N ASN A 5 76.24 -45.75 -44.17
CA ASN A 5 77.11 -44.59 -44.40
C ASN A 5 76.33 -43.26 -44.36
N ARG A 6 76.81 -42.40 -43.46
CA ARG A 6 76.36 -41.04 -43.20
C ARG A 6 76.77 -40.13 -44.36
N GLN A 7 75.86 -39.27 -44.80
CA GLN A 7 76.08 -37.82 -45.01
C GLN A 7 74.86 -37.29 -45.77
N PHE A 8 74.07 -36.42 -45.13
CA PHE A 8 73.34 -35.30 -45.74
C PHE A 8 72.50 -34.63 -44.62
N ILE A 9 73.18 -33.90 -43.73
CA ILE A 9 72.54 -32.95 -42.82
C ILE A 9 73.26 -31.62 -43.00
N SER A 10 72.85 -30.86 -44.01
CA SER A 10 73.23 -29.44 -44.13
C SER A 10 72.32 -28.60 -45.04
N HIS A 11 71.18 -29.11 -45.53
CA HIS A 11 70.30 -28.35 -46.44
C HIS A 11 68.81 -28.29 -46.01
N LEU A 12 68.49 -28.69 -44.79
CA LEU A 12 67.10 -28.65 -44.26
C LEU A 12 66.93 -27.65 -43.09
N PHE A 13 67.72 -26.58 -43.06
CA PHE A 13 67.62 -25.54 -42.02
C PHE A 13 67.23 -24.14 -42.54
N TYR A 14 67.12 -23.96 -43.86
CA TYR A 14 66.77 -22.65 -44.45
C TYR A 14 65.44 -22.58 -45.21
N VAL A 15 64.68 -23.68 -45.30
CA VAL A 15 63.33 -23.71 -45.91
C VAL A 15 62.19 -23.84 -44.87
N ILE A 16 62.52 -24.05 -43.58
CA ILE A 16 61.54 -24.16 -42.47
C ILE A 16 61.39 -22.85 -41.67
N ILE A 17 62.15 -21.79 -41.99
CA ILE A 17 62.07 -20.49 -41.29
C ILE A 17 61.20 -19.46 -42.04
N THR A 18 60.63 -19.80 -43.20
CA THR A 18 59.77 -18.90 -44.00
C THR A 18 58.29 -19.30 -44.07
N CYS A 19 57.86 -20.26 -43.24
CA CYS A 19 56.43 -20.64 -43.08
C CYS A 19 55.88 -20.44 -41.65
N CYS A 20 56.57 -19.69 -40.78
CA CYS A 20 56.08 -19.33 -39.44
C CYS A 20 55.71 -17.84 -39.31
N LEU A 21 55.22 -17.23 -40.39
CA LEU A 21 54.38 -16.03 -40.32
C LEU A 21 52.93 -16.47 -40.56
N SER A 22 52.43 -17.35 -39.70
CA SER A 22 51.00 -17.57 -39.53
C SER A 22 50.43 -16.31 -38.91
N SER A 23 49.74 -15.55 -39.75
CA SER A 23 48.78 -14.51 -39.40
C SER A 23 48.00 -14.92 -38.15
N TYR A 24 48.19 -14.18 -37.06
CA TYR A 24 47.27 -14.17 -35.92
C TYR A 24 45.95 -13.54 -36.38
N ALA A 25 45.15 -14.28 -37.13
CA ALA A 25 43.75 -13.96 -37.35
C ALA A 25 43.02 -14.20 -36.02
N ALA A 26 42.33 -13.18 -35.50
CA ALA A 26 41.45 -13.32 -34.35
C ALA A 26 40.40 -14.40 -34.66
N GLN A 27 40.51 -15.57 -34.03
CA GLN A 27 39.59 -16.68 -34.24
C GLN A 27 38.24 -16.30 -33.61
N ALA A 28 37.16 -16.32 -34.41
CA ALA A 28 35.82 -16.06 -33.91
C ALA A 28 35.44 -17.11 -32.85
N ALA A 29 34.92 -16.65 -31.71
CA ALA A 29 34.43 -17.50 -30.62
C ALA A 29 32.91 -17.39 -30.51
N ASP A 30 32.23 -18.54 -30.57
CA ASP A 30 30.79 -18.66 -30.41
C ASP A 30 30.43 -18.95 -28.96
N HIS A 31 29.45 -18.21 -28.44
CA HIS A 31 28.90 -18.35 -27.10
C HIS A 31 27.40 -18.60 -27.17
N GLU A 32 26.87 -19.38 -26.22
CA GLU A 32 25.45 -19.67 -26.14
C GLU A 32 24.92 -19.41 -24.73
N LEU A 33 23.74 -18.80 -24.65
CA LEU A 33 22.98 -18.61 -23.41
C LEU A 33 21.54 -19.07 -23.63
N ARG A 34 21.04 -19.94 -22.75
CA ARG A 34 19.67 -20.44 -22.79
C ARG A 34 18.84 -19.82 -21.67
N SER A 35 17.54 -19.66 -21.87
CA SER A 35 16.60 -19.33 -20.79
C SER A 35 16.54 -20.45 -19.73
N PRO A 36 15.98 -20.19 -18.54
CA PRO A 36 15.72 -21.21 -17.54
C PRO A 36 14.97 -22.44 -18.07
N ASP A 37 13.93 -22.26 -18.89
CA ASP A 37 13.15 -23.33 -19.52
C ASP A 37 13.77 -23.91 -20.80
N GLY A 38 14.87 -23.31 -21.30
CA GLY A 38 15.56 -23.73 -22.52
C GLY A 38 14.86 -23.37 -23.83
N ASN A 39 13.69 -22.72 -23.80
CA ASN A 39 12.94 -22.36 -25.00
C ASN A 39 13.54 -21.18 -25.78
N ILE A 40 14.26 -20.28 -25.10
CA ILE A 40 14.95 -19.17 -25.75
C ILE A 40 16.45 -19.43 -25.72
N VAL A 41 17.10 -19.25 -26.88
CA VAL A 41 18.55 -19.40 -27.04
C VAL A 41 19.11 -18.14 -27.67
N ILE A 42 20.03 -17.49 -26.97
CA ILE A 42 20.88 -16.42 -27.48
C ILE A 42 22.19 -17.04 -27.96
N LYS A 43 22.59 -16.78 -29.20
CA LYS A 43 23.93 -17.08 -29.70
C LYS A 43 24.69 -15.78 -29.91
N ILE A 44 25.93 -15.72 -29.44
CA ILE A 44 26.81 -14.56 -29.56
C ILE A 44 28.09 -15.00 -30.28
N THR A 45 28.37 -14.43 -31.44
CA THR A 45 29.63 -14.63 -32.15
C THR A 45 30.52 -13.42 -31.88
N SER A 46 31.72 -13.66 -31.36
CA SER A 46 32.69 -12.63 -30.99
C SER A 46 33.99 -12.77 -31.77
N GLY A 47 34.37 -11.73 -32.50
CA GLY A 47 35.58 -11.68 -33.33
C GLY A 47 35.92 -10.24 -33.71
N SER A 48 36.19 -9.98 -35.00
CA SER A 48 36.34 -8.62 -35.53
C SER A 48 35.04 -7.80 -35.46
N SER A 49 33.89 -8.48 -35.42
CA SER A 49 32.59 -7.94 -35.04
C SER A 49 32.01 -8.74 -33.87
N ILE A 50 31.00 -8.18 -33.20
CA ILE A 50 30.20 -8.90 -32.21
C ILE A 50 28.77 -8.93 -32.73
N GLN A 51 28.26 -10.14 -32.92
CA GLN A 51 26.91 -10.38 -33.39
C GLN A 51 26.15 -11.21 -32.39
N TRP A 52 24.86 -10.93 -32.24
CA TRP A 52 23.95 -11.77 -31.47
C TRP A 52 22.73 -12.17 -32.31
N SER A 53 22.22 -13.35 -32.05
CA SER A 53 20.99 -13.89 -32.66
C SER A 53 20.17 -14.60 -31.60
N VAL A 54 18.86 -14.68 -31.83
CA VAL A 54 17.92 -15.24 -30.85
C VAL A 54 17.00 -16.21 -31.56
N ARG A 55 16.89 -17.40 -30.97
CA ARG A 55 15.93 -18.44 -31.37
C ARG A 55 14.93 -18.66 -30.25
N TYR A 56 13.65 -18.66 -30.58
CA TYR A 56 12.58 -19.11 -29.71
C TYR A 56 12.02 -20.44 -30.23
N LYS A 57 12.15 -21.50 -29.43
CA LYS A 57 11.91 -22.89 -29.85
C LYS A 57 12.67 -23.18 -31.15
N ASN A 58 11.98 -23.42 -32.26
CA ASN A 58 12.59 -23.72 -33.56
C ASN A 58 12.63 -22.52 -34.52
N GLU A 59 12.16 -21.35 -34.08
CA GLU A 59 12.08 -20.14 -34.90
C GLU A 59 13.23 -19.18 -34.59
N THR A 60 13.97 -18.76 -35.61
CA THR A 60 14.91 -17.63 -35.51
C THR A 60 14.11 -16.33 -35.52
N ILE A 61 14.04 -15.66 -34.37
CA ILE A 61 13.27 -14.41 -34.21
C ILE A 61 14.17 -13.16 -34.34
N LEU A 62 15.48 -13.33 -34.14
CA LEU A 62 16.51 -12.32 -34.40
C LEU A 62 17.66 -13.00 -35.15
N PHE A 63 17.90 -12.57 -36.39
CA PHE A 63 19.06 -12.97 -37.19
C PHE A 63 20.33 -12.27 -36.66
N PRO A 64 21.55 -12.75 -37.02
CA PRO A 64 22.79 -12.11 -36.59
C PRO A 64 22.73 -10.58 -36.76
N SER A 65 22.86 -9.90 -35.62
CA SER A 65 22.73 -8.45 -35.50
C SER A 65 23.95 -7.90 -34.79
N ASP A 66 24.59 -6.88 -35.38
CA ASP A 66 25.81 -6.26 -34.87
C ASP A 66 25.55 -5.43 -33.61
N ILE A 67 26.52 -5.50 -32.69
CA ILE A 67 26.64 -4.68 -31.49
C ILE A 67 28.00 -3.98 -31.54
N SER A 68 28.03 -2.66 -31.44
CA SER A 68 29.28 -1.90 -31.32
C SER A 68 29.09 -0.60 -30.53
N LEU A 69 30.20 -0.05 -30.04
CA LEU A 69 30.26 1.19 -29.27
C LEU A 69 31.53 1.95 -29.65
N THR A 70 31.42 3.22 -29.97
CA THR A 70 32.59 4.09 -30.24
C THR A 70 32.76 5.07 -29.10
N THR A 71 33.93 5.04 -28.45
CA THR A 71 34.26 5.93 -27.33
C THR A 71 35.60 6.60 -27.56
N ASN A 72 35.66 7.93 -27.44
CA ASN A 72 36.88 8.72 -27.65
C ASN A 72 37.66 8.34 -28.93
N GLY A 73 36.95 8.19 -30.06
CA GLY A 73 37.52 7.77 -31.36
C GLY A 73 37.91 6.30 -31.49
N GLU A 74 37.75 5.48 -30.44
CA GLU A 74 38.02 4.05 -30.48
C GLU A 74 36.72 3.25 -30.62
N GLN A 75 36.62 2.47 -31.71
CA GLN A 75 35.48 1.56 -31.94
C GLN A 75 35.71 0.21 -31.24
N PHE A 76 34.70 -0.25 -30.51
CA PHE A 76 34.57 -1.59 -29.95
C PHE A 76 33.41 -2.34 -30.62
N PRO A 77 33.60 -3.57 -31.12
CA PRO A 77 34.89 -4.25 -31.26
C PRO A 77 35.75 -3.56 -32.35
N GLY A 78 37.06 -3.47 -32.09
CA GLY A 78 38.08 -3.03 -33.06
C GLY A 78 39.20 -4.07 -33.22
N SER A 79 40.28 -3.71 -33.90
CA SER A 79 41.44 -4.60 -34.16
C SER A 79 42.14 -5.14 -32.90
N LYS A 80 41.92 -4.52 -31.74
CA LYS A 80 42.45 -4.92 -30.43
C LYS A 80 41.44 -5.68 -29.55
N THR A 81 40.28 -6.06 -30.09
CA THR A 81 39.25 -6.78 -29.32
C THR A 81 39.77 -8.15 -28.92
N LYS A 82 39.93 -8.36 -27.62
CA LYS A 82 40.32 -9.63 -27.04
C LYS A 82 39.38 -9.98 -25.89
N LEU A 83 38.69 -11.11 -25.99
CA LEU A 83 37.94 -11.66 -24.87
C LEU A 83 38.93 -12.09 -23.77
N LEU A 84 38.76 -11.57 -22.56
CA LEU A 84 39.61 -11.88 -21.40
C LEU A 84 38.96 -12.94 -20.51
N LYS A 85 37.65 -12.83 -20.31
CA LYS A 85 36.92 -13.69 -19.39
C LYS A 85 35.48 -13.84 -19.84
N GLN A 86 34.94 -15.03 -19.64
CA GLN A 86 33.52 -15.33 -19.74
C GLN A 86 33.02 -15.85 -18.39
N SER A 87 31.83 -15.45 -17.98
CA SER A 87 31.17 -16.00 -16.79
C SER A 87 29.67 -16.15 -17.02
N ALA A 88 29.11 -17.29 -16.62
CA ALA A 88 27.68 -17.55 -16.64
C ALA A 88 27.14 -17.72 -15.21
N ALA A 89 25.93 -17.24 -14.98
CA ALA A 89 25.24 -17.37 -13.70
C ALA A 89 23.75 -17.63 -13.91
N ALA A 90 23.11 -18.32 -12.95
CA ALA A 90 21.67 -18.44 -12.88
C ALA A 90 21.15 -17.62 -11.70
N HIS A 91 20.05 -16.92 -11.90
CA HIS A 91 19.41 -16.09 -10.89
C HIS A 91 17.97 -16.56 -10.68
N ASN A 92 17.58 -16.63 -9.41
CA ASN A 92 16.23 -16.97 -8.99
C ASN A 92 15.94 -16.22 -7.69
N ASP A 93 15.38 -15.03 -7.82
CA ASP A 93 14.90 -14.22 -6.70
C ASP A 93 13.52 -13.65 -7.01
N THR A 94 12.98 -12.85 -6.10
CA THR A 94 11.70 -12.17 -6.25
C THR A 94 11.88 -10.69 -5.95
N ILE A 95 11.32 -9.85 -6.81
CA ILE A 95 11.30 -8.40 -6.63
C ILE A 95 9.98 -8.02 -5.96
N PHE A 96 10.06 -7.28 -4.85
CA PHE A 96 8.88 -6.63 -4.26
C PHE A 96 8.69 -5.25 -4.90
N SER A 97 7.49 -4.96 -5.41
CA SER A 97 7.16 -3.66 -5.97
C SER A 97 6.50 -2.76 -4.91
N MET A 98 7.15 -1.66 -4.56
CA MET A 98 6.63 -0.67 -3.58
C MET A 98 5.30 -0.07 -4.03
N VAL A 99 5.15 0.15 -5.34
CA VAL A 99 3.87 0.50 -5.99
C VAL A 99 3.51 -0.66 -6.90
N PRO A 100 2.61 -1.56 -6.50
CA PRO A 100 2.36 -2.80 -7.24
C PRO A 100 1.43 -2.52 -8.43
N VAL A 101 2.03 -2.28 -9.61
CA VAL A 101 1.32 -1.93 -10.85
C VAL A 101 0.59 -3.13 -11.45
N LYS A 102 1.24 -4.30 -11.52
CA LYS A 102 0.58 -5.55 -11.95
C LYS A 102 0.56 -6.59 -10.84
N ASN A 103 1.70 -6.73 -10.16
CA ASN A 103 1.91 -7.71 -9.10
C ASN A 103 2.71 -7.07 -7.95
N SER A 104 2.47 -7.53 -6.71
CA SER A 104 3.31 -7.15 -5.56
C SER A 104 4.66 -7.87 -5.55
N TRP A 105 4.66 -9.12 -6.02
CA TRP A 105 5.82 -10.00 -6.01
C TRP A 105 6.08 -10.48 -7.43
N ILE A 106 7.20 -10.04 -8.00
CA ILE A 106 7.57 -10.29 -9.40
C ILE A 106 8.72 -11.30 -9.42
N PRO A 107 8.51 -12.53 -9.91
CA PRO A 107 9.59 -13.51 -10.07
C PRO A 107 10.67 -12.93 -10.98
N ASN A 108 11.94 -13.01 -10.58
CA ASN A 108 13.05 -12.52 -11.38
C ASN A 108 14.03 -13.68 -11.60
N VAL A 109 13.66 -14.52 -12.57
CA VAL A 109 14.31 -15.79 -12.89
C VAL A 109 14.92 -15.72 -14.29
N TYR A 110 16.25 -15.75 -14.36
CA TYR A 110 16.99 -15.66 -15.62
C TYR A 110 18.35 -16.36 -15.53
N LYS A 111 18.95 -16.59 -16.70
CA LYS A 111 20.38 -16.91 -16.80
C LYS A 111 21.12 -15.72 -17.40
N GLU A 112 22.32 -15.45 -16.91
CA GLU A 112 23.18 -14.35 -17.33
C GLU A 112 24.48 -14.89 -17.92
N LEU A 113 24.96 -14.23 -18.97
CA LEU A 113 26.28 -14.44 -19.55
C LEU A 113 26.99 -13.09 -19.65
N LYS A 114 28.17 -12.99 -19.04
CA LYS A 114 29.05 -11.82 -19.17
C LYS A 114 30.29 -12.17 -19.98
N LEU A 115 30.57 -11.36 -20.99
CA LEU A 115 31.75 -11.42 -21.84
C LEU A 115 32.61 -10.18 -21.55
N VAL A 116 33.72 -10.39 -20.84
CA VAL A 116 34.64 -9.32 -20.41
C VAL A 116 35.78 -9.22 -21.43
N PHE A 117 35.91 -8.06 -22.07
CA PHE A 117 36.91 -7.79 -23.09
C PHE A 117 38.04 -6.90 -22.56
N ALA A 118 39.20 -6.96 -23.23
CA ALA A 118 40.28 -6.01 -23.03
C ALA A 118 39.80 -4.58 -23.33
N GLY A 119 40.39 -3.59 -22.65
CA GLY A 119 39.93 -2.19 -22.74
C GLY A 119 38.78 -1.82 -21.81
N GLY A 120 38.41 -2.72 -20.87
CA GLY A 120 37.46 -2.41 -19.81
C GLY A 120 36.00 -2.38 -20.26
N ILE A 121 35.64 -3.15 -21.29
CA ILE A 121 34.26 -3.28 -21.77
C ILE A 121 33.75 -4.69 -21.49
N THR A 122 32.55 -4.81 -20.93
CA THR A 122 31.84 -6.06 -20.75
C THR A 122 30.51 -6.01 -21.50
N LEU A 123 30.16 -7.11 -22.18
CA LEU A 123 28.80 -7.33 -22.67
C LEU A 123 28.08 -8.31 -21.76
N SER A 124 26.98 -7.88 -21.17
CA SER A 124 26.11 -8.70 -20.32
C SER A 124 24.86 -9.07 -21.10
N PHE A 125 24.54 -10.36 -21.17
CA PHE A 125 23.32 -10.90 -21.76
C PHE A 125 22.48 -11.58 -20.70
N ARG A 126 21.16 -11.39 -20.73
CA ARG A 126 20.19 -12.10 -19.88
C ARG A 126 19.15 -12.80 -20.74
N ALA A 127 18.84 -14.04 -20.39
CA ALA A 127 17.76 -14.81 -20.96
C ALA A 127 16.74 -15.16 -19.86
N TYR A 128 15.57 -14.54 -19.95
CA TYR A 128 14.36 -14.89 -19.19
C TYR A 128 13.55 -15.89 -20.03
N ASN A 129 12.55 -16.54 -19.44
CA ASN A 129 11.59 -17.33 -20.24
C ASN A 129 10.67 -16.44 -21.08
N THR A 130 10.57 -15.16 -20.72
CA THR A 130 9.66 -14.15 -21.32
C THR A 130 10.39 -13.14 -22.21
N GLY A 131 11.68 -13.34 -22.46
CA GLY A 131 12.45 -12.45 -23.32
C GLY A 131 13.96 -12.46 -23.05
N VAL A 132 14.65 -11.59 -23.77
CA VAL A 132 16.12 -11.47 -23.75
C VAL A 132 16.54 -10.02 -23.65
N ALA A 133 17.72 -9.78 -23.07
CA ALA A 133 18.30 -8.45 -23.02
C ALA A 133 19.83 -8.49 -23.11
N TYR A 134 20.43 -7.41 -23.60
CA TYR A 134 21.87 -7.18 -23.47
C TYR A 134 22.18 -5.74 -23.05
N ARG A 135 23.36 -5.51 -22.48
CA ARG A 135 23.91 -4.16 -22.23
C ARG A 135 25.44 -4.15 -22.23
N PHE A 136 25.99 -2.95 -22.38
CA PHE A 136 27.40 -2.68 -22.08
C PHE A 136 27.60 -2.38 -20.59
N GLU A 137 28.67 -2.91 -20.00
CA GLU A 137 29.23 -2.47 -18.71
C GLU A 137 30.63 -1.94 -18.97
N LEU A 138 30.84 -0.65 -18.67
CA LEU A 138 32.11 0.04 -18.83
C LEU A 138 32.84 0.03 -17.49
N ASN A 139 34.13 -0.26 -17.52
CA ASN A 139 35.03 -0.26 -16.37
C ASN A 139 36.31 0.51 -16.72
N LYS A 140 36.14 1.71 -17.27
CA LYS A 140 37.23 2.64 -17.53
C LYS A 140 37.34 3.63 -16.37
N LYS A 141 38.55 4.07 -16.03
CA LYS A 141 38.78 4.99 -14.90
C LYS A 141 38.58 6.46 -15.27
N ASP A 142 38.22 6.74 -16.52
CA ASP A 142 38.00 8.09 -17.02
C ASP A 142 36.87 8.79 -16.25
N PRO A 143 37.11 9.98 -15.69
CA PRO A 143 36.07 10.75 -15.01
C PRO A 143 35.00 11.28 -15.98
N SER A 144 35.35 11.39 -17.27
CA SER A 144 34.48 11.75 -18.40
C SER A 144 34.91 10.90 -19.61
N LEU A 145 33.94 10.28 -20.26
CA LEU A 145 34.08 9.39 -21.40
C LEU A 145 32.99 9.76 -22.41
N LYS A 146 33.39 10.21 -23.60
CA LYS A 146 32.47 10.54 -24.67
C LYS A 146 32.12 9.28 -25.43
N ILE A 147 30.82 9.00 -25.52
CA ILE A 147 30.25 7.94 -26.35
C ILE A 147 29.76 8.62 -27.61
N GLU A 148 30.45 8.39 -28.72
CA GLU A 148 30.18 9.01 -30.02
C GLU A 148 29.00 8.32 -30.69
N THR A 149 29.00 6.99 -30.74
CA THR A 149 27.94 6.18 -31.32
C THR A 149 27.80 4.84 -30.60
N GLU A 150 26.59 4.29 -30.61
CA GLU A 150 26.30 2.89 -30.29
C GLU A 150 25.58 2.28 -31.48
N GLN A 151 26.12 1.19 -32.03
CA GLN A 151 25.43 0.41 -33.05
C GLN A 151 24.50 -0.59 -32.35
N VAL A 152 23.20 -0.34 -32.45
CA VAL A 152 22.15 -1.29 -32.10
C VAL A 152 21.49 -1.72 -33.39
N SER A 153 21.54 -3.00 -33.74
CA SER A 153 20.81 -3.51 -34.90
C SER A 153 19.86 -4.63 -34.51
N PHE A 154 18.75 -4.71 -35.22
CA PHE A 154 17.81 -5.81 -35.15
C PHE A 154 17.49 -6.29 -36.57
N SER A 155 18.16 -7.36 -36.99
CA SER A 155 17.86 -8.08 -38.22
C SER A 155 16.72 -9.06 -37.98
N LEU A 156 15.53 -8.73 -38.46
CA LEU A 156 14.29 -9.44 -38.18
C LEU A 156 13.73 -10.04 -39.49
N ASN A 157 12.70 -10.87 -39.38
CA ASN A 157 12.00 -11.33 -40.58
C ASN A 157 11.25 -10.15 -41.21
N LYS A 158 11.56 -9.84 -42.47
CA LYS A 158 10.96 -8.72 -43.22
C LYS A 158 9.43 -8.81 -43.33
N ASN A 159 8.86 -10.01 -43.20
CA ASN A 159 7.42 -10.25 -43.20
C ASN A 159 6.77 -10.11 -41.83
N ASN A 160 7.51 -9.71 -40.79
CA ASN A 160 6.93 -9.40 -39.48
C ASN A 160 5.87 -8.31 -39.64
N LEU A 161 4.72 -8.55 -39.02
CA LEU A 161 3.72 -7.52 -38.83
C LEU A 161 4.15 -6.65 -37.65
N ALA A 162 4.29 -5.35 -37.84
CA ALA A 162 4.63 -4.37 -36.82
C ALA A 162 3.44 -3.46 -36.50
N TRP A 163 3.37 -3.01 -35.25
CA TRP A 163 2.58 -1.86 -34.85
C TRP A 163 3.53 -0.69 -34.66
N TRP A 164 3.65 0.15 -35.69
CA TRP A 164 4.72 1.13 -35.88
C TRP A 164 4.30 2.52 -35.35
N PRO A 165 4.90 3.02 -34.26
CA PRO A 165 4.68 4.37 -33.76
C PRO A 165 5.59 5.37 -34.49
N GLU A 166 5.18 5.80 -35.68
CA GLU A 166 5.99 6.68 -36.54
C GLU A 166 6.21 8.05 -35.91
N GLU A 167 7.45 8.55 -36.04
CA GLU A 167 7.83 9.92 -35.75
C GLU A 167 8.48 10.57 -36.97
N SER A 168 8.43 11.90 -37.04
CA SER A 168 8.85 12.64 -38.24
C SER A 168 9.80 13.80 -37.98
N ASN A 169 9.98 14.23 -36.73
CA ASN A 169 10.85 15.36 -36.41
C ASN A 169 12.34 14.96 -36.55
N PRO A 170 13.13 15.57 -37.43
CA PRO A 170 14.54 15.18 -37.63
C PRO A 170 15.44 15.45 -36.42
N GLU A 171 14.99 16.28 -35.47
CA GLU A 171 15.69 16.62 -34.23
C GLU A 171 15.26 15.74 -33.04
N PHE A 172 14.47 14.68 -33.27
CA PHE A 172 13.95 13.77 -32.23
C PHE A 172 13.08 14.44 -31.16
N ILE A 173 12.55 15.64 -31.44
CA ILE A 173 11.57 16.29 -30.56
C ILE A 173 10.21 15.63 -30.78
N SER A 174 9.64 15.03 -29.74
CA SER A 174 8.40 14.25 -29.78
C SER A 174 7.69 14.27 -28.42
N HIS A 175 6.37 14.36 -28.43
CA HIS A 175 5.52 14.14 -27.25
C HIS A 175 5.40 12.66 -26.87
N TYR A 176 5.91 11.75 -27.71
CA TYR A 176 5.76 10.29 -27.62
C TYR A 176 4.30 9.83 -27.68
N GLU A 177 3.50 10.56 -28.44
CA GLU A 177 2.08 10.33 -28.66
C GLU A 177 1.79 9.98 -30.13
N ALA A 178 2.47 8.97 -30.68
CA ALA A 178 2.16 8.47 -32.02
C ALA A 178 1.01 7.46 -32.00
N LEU A 179 0.31 7.37 -33.12
CA LEU A 179 -0.54 6.22 -33.39
C LEU A 179 0.33 5.02 -33.74
N PHE A 180 0.02 3.89 -33.14
CA PHE A 180 0.61 2.61 -33.51
C PHE A 180 -0.08 2.13 -34.79
N THR A 181 0.58 2.26 -35.94
CA THR A 181 0.00 1.89 -37.23
C THR A 181 0.43 0.49 -37.62
N LYS A 182 -0.53 -0.37 -37.96
CA LYS A 182 -0.27 -1.75 -38.37
C LYS A 182 0.31 -1.79 -39.79
N ALA A 183 1.52 -2.33 -39.95
CA ALA A 183 2.19 -2.47 -41.24
C ALA A 183 3.09 -3.72 -41.27
N ARG A 184 3.44 -4.22 -42.46
CA ARG A 184 4.49 -5.25 -42.60
C ARG A 184 5.86 -4.57 -42.68
N LEU A 185 6.89 -5.13 -42.06
CA LEU A 185 8.16 -4.44 -41.86
C LEU A 185 8.85 -4.01 -43.18
N ASP A 186 8.74 -4.83 -44.23
CA ASP A 186 9.22 -4.52 -45.58
C ASP A 186 8.41 -3.44 -46.34
N THR A 187 7.19 -3.14 -45.90
CA THR A 187 6.33 -2.09 -46.50
C THR A 187 6.58 -0.71 -45.92
N ILE A 188 7.26 -0.62 -44.79
CA ILE A 188 7.64 0.64 -44.16
C ILE A 188 8.78 1.25 -44.98
N ALA A 189 8.67 2.53 -45.37
CA ALA A 189 9.70 3.15 -46.21
C ALA A 189 11.06 3.24 -45.48
N LYS A 190 12.15 3.04 -46.22
CA LYS A 190 13.51 3.23 -45.70
C LYS A 190 13.69 4.63 -45.15
N GLY A 191 14.32 4.75 -43.99
CA GLY A 191 14.58 6.02 -43.31
C GLY A 191 13.45 6.51 -42.40
N LYS A 192 12.26 5.91 -42.46
CA LYS A 192 11.22 6.12 -41.44
C LYS A 192 11.70 5.57 -40.10
N TYR A 193 11.33 6.26 -39.02
CA TYR A 193 11.72 5.86 -37.68
C TYR A 193 10.54 5.85 -36.73
N ALA A 194 10.69 5.04 -35.67
CA ALA A 194 9.73 4.87 -34.62
C ALA A 194 10.40 5.04 -33.26
N TYR A 195 9.64 5.54 -32.28
CA TYR A 195 10.03 5.45 -30.88
C TYR A 195 9.72 4.06 -30.31
N LEU A 196 10.15 3.81 -29.08
CA LEU A 196 9.89 2.57 -28.34
C LEU A 196 8.72 2.70 -27.36
N PRO A 197 7.95 1.63 -27.10
CA PRO A 197 8.20 0.25 -27.53
C PRO A 197 7.68 -0.07 -28.93
N LEU A 198 8.31 -1.03 -29.61
CA LEU A 198 7.92 -1.51 -30.95
C LEU A 198 7.44 -2.96 -30.88
N TYR A 199 6.14 -3.18 -31.09
CA TYR A 199 5.55 -4.52 -31.16
C TYR A 199 5.70 -5.11 -32.56
N GLN A 200 5.95 -6.42 -32.61
CA GLN A 200 5.89 -7.22 -33.82
C GLN A 200 5.25 -8.60 -33.58
N SER A 201 4.63 -9.15 -34.63
CA SER A 201 4.25 -10.56 -34.73
C SER A 201 4.98 -11.19 -35.90
N THR A 202 5.64 -12.31 -35.65
CA THR A 202 6.28 -13.09 -36.72
C THR A 202 5.23 -13.82 -37.55
N PRO A 203 5.56 -14.27 -38.78
CA PRO A 203 4.68 -15.13 -39.57
C PRO A 203 4.27 -16.42 -38.87
N ALA A 204 5.10 -16.95 -37.96
CA ALA A 204 4.77 -18.14 -37.17
C ALA A 204 3.85 -17.84 -35.98
N GLY A 205 3.56 -16.56 -35.71
CA GLY A 205 2.67 -16.13 -34.64
C GLY A 205 3.36 -15.73 -33.34
N THR A 206 4.69 -15.84 -33.23
CA THR A 206 5.45 -15.38 -32.05
C THR A 206 5.36 -13.87 -31.91
N LYS A 207 5.15 -13.38 -30.67
CA LYS A 207 5.05 -11.95 -30.36
C LYS A 207 6.36 -11.43 -29.81
N LEU A 208 6.77 -10.28 -30.31
CA LEU A 208 8.01 -9.60 -29.95
C LEU A 208 7.67 -8.16 -29.55
N LEU A 209 8.26 -7.67 -28.45
CA LEU A 209 8.22 -6.25 -28.11
C LEU A 209 9.64 -5.76 -27.86
N ILE A 210 10.13 -4.89 -28.73
CA ILE A 210 11.45 -4.28 -28.61
C ILE A 210 11.32 -3.00 -27.78
N THR A 211 12.13 -2.87 -26.74
CA THR A 211 12.21 -1.65 -25.91
C THR A 211 13.56 -1.59 -25.17
N GLU A 212 13.68 -0.73 -24.17
CA GLU A 212 14.84 -0.60 -23.29
C GLU A 212 14.44 -0.41 -21.82
N SER A 213 15.40 -0.62 -20.91
CA SER A 213 15.22 -0.46 -19.46
C SER A 213 16.49 0.08 -18.80
N ASP A 214 16.37 0.69 -17.62
CA ASP A 214 17.45 1.35 -16.89
C ASP A 214 18.10 2.48 -17.71
N LEU A 215 17.28 3.22 -18.46
CA LEU A 215 17.72 4.40 -19.23
C LEU A 215 18.09 5.53 -18.26
N TYR A 216 19.39 5.71 -18.06
CA TYR A 216 19.95 6.68 -17.12
C TYR A 216 21.26 7.23 -17.66
N ASP A 217 21.41 8.55 -17.61
CA ASP A 217 22.60 9.26 -18.06
C ASP A 217 23.09 8.77 -19.44
N TYR A 218 22.12 8.57 -20.34
CA TYR A 218 22.27 8.07 -21.68
C TYR A 218 21.01 8.44 -22.51
N PRO A 219 21.12 8.77 -23.81
CA PRO A 219 19.96 9.16 -24.61
C PRO A 219 19.05 7.98 -24.97
N ASN A 220 17.78 8.29 -25.20
CA ASN A 220 16.71 7.36 -25.59
C ASN A 220 16.95 6.78 -27.00
N LEU A 221 16.51 5.54 -27.22
CA LEU A 221 16.66 4.83 -28.48
C LEU A 221 15.47 5.04 -29.42
N PHE A 222 15.77 5.32 -30.67
CA PHE A 222 14.84 5.28 -31.80
C PHE A 222 15.28 4.21 -32.79
N LEU A 223 14.31 3.58 -33.47
CA LEU A 223 14.58 2.55 -34.47
C LEU A 223 14.23 3.05 -35.87
N PHE A 224 15.19 2.98 -36.78
CA PHE A 224 15.04 3.35 -38.19
C PHE A 224 14.90 2.09 -39.03
N ASN A 225 13.93 2.08 -39.95
CA ASN A 225 13.88 1.03 -40.96
C ASN A 225 14.97 1.25 -42.02
N THR A 226 15.83 0.25 -42.22
CA THR A 226 16.89 0.30 -43.24
C THR A 226 16.52 -0.46 -44.52
N GLY A 227 15.41 -1.20 -44.49
CA GLY A 227 14.96 -2.10 -45.55
C GLY A 227 15.18 -3.57 -45.21
N GLU A 228 14.51 -4.47 -45.94
CA GLU A 228 14.69 -5.93 -45.86
C GLU A 228 14.56 -6.55 -44.45
N GLY A 229 13.79 -5.91 -43.56
CA GLY A 229 13.58 -6.40 -42.19
C GLY A 229 14.67 -6.02 -41.19
N LYS A 230 15.62 -5.15 -41.56
CA LYS A 230 16.66 -4.65 -40.67
C LYS A 230 16.30 -3.31 -40.06
N LEU A 231 16.29 -3.25 -38.72
CA LEU A 231 16.16 -2.02 -37.95
C LEU A 231 17.53 -1.58 -37.39
N GLU A 232 17.81 -0.29 -37.45
CA GLU A 232 19.00 0.31 -36.85
C GLU A 232 18.64 1.35 -35.80
N GLY A 233 19.31 1.27 -34.66
CA GLY A 233 19.19 2.20 -33.56
C GLY A 233 19.87 3.52 -33.86
N LYS A 234 19.21 4.62 -33.53
CA LYS A 234 19.82 5.96 -33.48
C LYS A 234 19.42 6.66 -32.19
N PHE A 235 20.27 7.60 -31.80
CA PHE A 235 20.15 8.36 -30.57
C PHE A 235 20.15 9.85 -30.88
N PRO A 236 19.37 10.66 -30.15
CA PRO A 236 19.58 12.09 -30.12
C PRO A 236 21.03 12.41 -29.71
N PRO A 237 21.73 13.33 -30.39
CA PRO A 237 23.04 13.81 -29.94
C PRO A 237 22.90 14.55 -28.61
N ALA A 238 23.99 14.63 -27.84
CA ALA A 238 24.00 15.42 -26.62
C ALA A 238 23.78 16.90 -26.97
N VAL A 239 22.83 17.55 -26.29
CA VAL A 239 22.50 18.96 -26.50
C VAL A 239 23.35 19.83 -25.58
N LEU A 240 24.14 20.74 -26.14
CA LEU A 240 25.02 21.65 -25.39
C LEU A 240 24.30 22.95 -25.02
N LYS A 241 23.41 23.44 -25.89
CA LYS A 241 22.59 24.62 -25.64
C LYS A 241 21.21 24.45 -26.28
N SER A 242 20.16 24.78 -25.54
CA SER A 242 18.80 24.94 -26.08
C SER A 242 18.13 26.19 -25.51
N HIS A 243 17.12 26.69 -26.22
CA HIS A 243 16.29 27.80 -25.76
C HIS A 243 14.86 27.62 -26.28
N VAL A 244 13.92 28.38 -25.72
CA VAL A 244 12.53 28.41 -26.20
C VAL A 244 12.45 29.30 -27.44
N ALA A 245 11.72 28.85 -28.47
CA ALA A 245 11.48 29.63 -29.67
C ALA A 245 10.74 30.94 -29.35
N PRO A 246 11.03 32.06 -30.06
CA PRO A 246 10.34 33.33 -29.84
C PRO A 246 8.81 33.19 -29.93
N ARG A 247 8.08 33.90 -29.05
CA ARG A 247 6.60 33.93 -28.97
C ARG A 247 5.96 32.59 -28.58
N THR A 248 6.71 31.69 -27.97
CA THR A 248 6.18 30.45 -27.37
C THR A 248 6.77 30.29 -25.96
N ASP A 249 6.16 29.45 -25.12
CA ASP A 249 6.64 29.12 -23.77
C ASP A 249 7.23 27.70 -23.67
N ARG A 250 6.95 26.83 -24.66
CA ARG A 250 7.28 25.40 -24.60
C ARG A 250 7.95 24.82 -25.85
N ARG A 251 8.07 25.57 -26.95
CA ARG A 251 8.70 25.05 -28.18
C ARG A 251 10.22 25.12 -28.09
N GLU A 252 10.85 23.96 -27.98
CA GLU A 252 12.32 23.82 -27.93
C GLU A 252 13.03 24.13 -29.25
N VAL A 253 14.14 24.85 -29.16
CA VAL A 253 15.15 24.99 -30.23
C VAL A 253 16.50 24.48 -29.71
N LEU A 254 17.04 23.45 -30.36
CA LEU A 254 18.35 22.88 -30.05
C LEU A 254 19.44 23.71 -30.77
N ALA A 255 20.00 24.71 -30.08
CA ALA A 255 20.91 25.69 -30.67
C ALA A 255 22.31 25.14 -30.94
N GLU A 256 22.81 24.26 -30.07
CA GLU A 256 24.14 23.66 -30.18
C GLU A 256 24.08 22.20 -29.76
N LYS A 257 24.58 21.30 -30.61
CA LYS A 257 24.62 19.84 -30.41
C LYS A 257 26.06 19.36 -30.47
N ALA A 258 26.41 18.40 -29.62
CA ALA A 258 27.72 17.77 -29.64
C ALA A 258 27.85 16.78 -30.81
N SER A 259 29.09 16.39 -31.12
CA SER A 259 29.40 15.29 -32.05
C SER A 259 29.24 13.90 -31.41
N TYR A 260 28.86 13.83 -30.14
CA TYR A 260 28.68 12.61 -29.36
C TYR A 260 27.26 12.53 -28.79
N ILE A 261 26.83 11.32 -28.43
CA ILE A 261 25.48 11.05 -27.92
C ILE A 261 25.42 11.10 -26.38
N ALA A 262 26.54 10.81 -25.70
CA ALA A 262 26.63 10.92 -24.24
C ALA A 262 28.05 11.30 -23.78
N ASP A 263 28.14 12.08 -22.70
CA ASP A 263 29.37 12.29 -21.92
C ASP A 263 29.14 11.80 -20.49
N THR A 264 29.87 10.76 -20.10
CA THR A 264 29.54 10.03 -18.88
C THR A 264 30.77 9.51 -18.13
N LYS A 265 30.61 9.00 -16.91
CA LYS A 265 31.71 8.36 -16.16
C LYS A 265 32.12 7.05 -16.84
N GLY A 266 33.42 6.77 -16.90
CA GLY A 266 33.97 5.58 -17.55
C GLY A 266 33.64 4.25 -16.86
N ALA A 267 33.26 4.27 -15.58
CA ALA A 267 32.87 3.09 -14.81
C ALA A 267 31.36 3.10 -14.50
N ARG A 268 30.57 2.38 -15.29
CA ARG A 268 29.10 2.36 -15.22
C ARG A 268 28.48 1.26 -16.09
N THR A 269 27.18 1.08 -15.97
CA THR A 269 26.38 0.31 -16.94
C THR A 269 25.67 1.24 -17.91
N LEU A 270 25.49 0.79 -19.16
CA LEU A 270 24.59 1.43 -20.14
C LEU A 270 23.20 0.77 -20.09
N PRO A 271 22.16 1.41 -20.67
CA PRO A 271 20.80 0.88 -20.65
C PRO A 271 20.69 -0.51 -21.28
N TRP A 272 19.73 -1.30 -20.80
CA TRP A 272 19.41 -2.61 -21.39
C TRP A 272 18.68 -2.45 -22.71
N ARG A 273 19.12 -3.16 -23.76
CA ARG A 273 18.34 -3.39 -24.98
C ARG A 273 17.62 -4.71 -24.82
N LEU A 274 16.29 -4.75 -24.99
CA LEU A 274 15.53 -5.95 -24.70
C LEU A 274 14.47 -6.27 -25.76
N ILE A 275 14.19 -7.56 -25.90
CA ILE A 275 13.10 -8.11 -26.69
C ILE A 275 12.26 -8.97 -25.74
N MET A 276 11.05 -8.53 -25.44
CA MET A 276 10.05 -9.39 -24.81
C MET A 276 9.57 -10.41 -25.84
N ILE A 277 9.41 -11.67 -25.42
CA ILE A 277 9.02 -12.78 -26.28
C ILE A 277 7.82 -13.47 -25.65
N ALA A 278 6.76 -13.65 -26.43
CA ALA A 278 5.56 -14.33 -25.99
C ALA A 278 4.99 -15.24 -27.10
N PRO A 279 4.37 -16.38 -26.75
CA PRO A 279 3.72 -17.25 -27.72
C PRO A 279 2.45 -16.64 -28.35
N ASP A 280 1.79 -15.73 -27.64
CA ASP A 280 0.54 -15.07 -28.05
C ASP A 280 0.40 -13.69 -27.38
N ASP A 281 -0.63 -12.93 -27.78
CA ASP A 281 -0.88 -11.58 -27.26
C ASP A 281 -1.26 -11.60 -25.78
N VAL A 282 -1.98 -12.64 -25.33
CA VAL A 282 -2.45 -12.79 -23.94
C VAL A 282 -1.25 -12.83 -22.99
N SER A 283 -0.23 -13.61 -23.36
CA SER A 283 0.98 -13.82 -22.59
C SER A 283 1.86 -12.57 -22.47
N LEU A 284 1.70 -11.57 -23.35
CA LEU A 284 2.40 -10.29 -23.19
C LEU A 284 1.86 -9.47 -22.02
N LEU A 285 0.56 -9.54 -21.73
CA LEU A 285 -0.09 -8.68 -20.72
C LEU A 285 0.47 -8.87 -19.30
N SER A 286 1.14 -10.00 -19.02
CA SER A 286 1.82 -10.29 -17.74
C SER A 286 3.34 -10.09 -17.78
N ASN A 287 3.92 -9.62 -18.88
CA ASN A 287 5.35 -9.40 -19.00
C ASN A 287 5.78 -8.13 -18.26
N GLU A 288 6.80 -8.23 -17.40
CA GLU A 288 7.30 -7.15 -16.53
C GLU A 288 8.80 -6.85 -16.73
N MET A 289 9.38 -7.26 -17.87
CA MET A 289 10.83 -7.20 -18.08
C MET A 289 11.44 -5.80 -17.96
N VAL A 290 10.71 -4.72 -18.33
CA VAL A 290 11.22 -3.35 -18.14
C VAL A 290 11.45 -3.06 -16.66
N PHE A 291 10.55 -3.48 -15.78
CA PHE A 291 10.71 -3.31 -14.33
C PHE A 291 11.77 -4.28 -13.77
N GLN A 292 11.79 -5.53 -14.20
CA GLN A 292 12.76 -6.55 -13.73
C GLN A 292 14.21 -6.19 -14.03
N LEU A 293 14.48 -5.55 -15.17
CA LEU A 293 15.83 -5.15 -15.60
C LEU A 293 16.30 -3.82 -15.01
N ALA A 294 15.37 -3.00 -14.50
CA ALA A 294 15.70 -1.71 -13.93
C ALA A 294 16.45 -1.82 -12.59
N ARG A 295 17.25 -0.81 -12.25
CA ARG A 295 17.93 -0.77 -10.95
C ARG A 295 16.92 -0.65 -9.78
N PRO A 296 17.21 -1.26 -8.62
CA PRO A 296 16.34 -1.17 -7.45
C PRO A 296 16.33 0.23 -6.84
N ALA A 297 15.25 0.56 -6.12
CA ALA A 297 15.22 1.68 -5.20
C ALA A 297 16.29 1.55 -4.11
N ASP A 298 16.69 2.69 -3.54
CA ASP A 298 17.50 2.68 -2.31
C ASP A 298 16.68 2.14 -1.13
N LYS A 299 17.33 1.87 0.01
CA LYS A 299 16.58 1.52 1.22
C LYS A 299 15.98 2.80 1.81
N GLY A 300 14.68 2.80 2.11
CA GLY A 300 14.00 3.96 2.69
C GLY A 300 12.55 3.67 3.07
N ASN A 301 11.90 4.66 3.69
CA ASN A 301 10.47 4.61 4.00
C ASN A 301 9.66 5.15 2.82
N TYR A 302 8.82 4.31 2.23
CA TYR A 302 7.98 4.61 1.07
C TYR A 302 6.49 4.76 1.42
N ASP A 303 6.10 4.69 2.69
CA ASP A 303 4.69 4.67 3.12
C ASP A 303 3.92 5.95 2.77
N TRP A 304 4.63 7.06 2.55
CA TRP A 304 4.04 8.33 2.13
C TRP A 304 3.58 8.32 0.67
N ILE A 305 4.08 7.40 -0.15
CA ILE A 305 3.70 7.26 -1.56
C ILE A 305 2.32 6.62 -1.59
N LYS A 306 1.32 7.43 -1.94
CA LYS A 306 -0.09 7.00 -2.00
C LYS A 306 -0.59 7.03 -3.44
N PRO A 307 -0.61 5.88 -4.14
CA PRO A 307 -1.39 5.70 -5.36
C PRO A 307 -2.86 6.08 -5.12
N GLY A 308 -3.58 6.50 -6.15
CA GLY A 308 -4.97 6.91 -6.02
C GLY A 308 -5.58 7.43 -7.31
N LYS A 309 -6.76 8.02 -7.21
CA LYS A 309 -7.51 8.60 -8.32
C LYS A 309 -7.60 10.10 -8.19
N VAL A 310 -7.76 10.74 -9.35
CA VAL A 310 -7.85 12.19 -9.46
C VAL A 310 -9.22 12.58 -10.01
N ALA A 311 -9.92 13.51 -9.36
CA ALA A 311 -10.97 14.26 -10.04
C ALA A 311 -10.30 15.31 -10.93
N TRP A 312 -10.23 15.05 -12.24
CA TRP A 312 -9.39 15.81 -13.16
C TRP A 312 -10.18 16.95 -13.81
N ASP A 313 -9.56 18.12 -13.90
CA ASP A 313 -10.15 19.41 -14.29
C ASP A 313 -9.96 19.74 -15.78
N TRP A 314 -8.86 19.30 -16.38
CA TRP A 314 -8.43 19.77 -17.69
C TRP A 314 -9.21 19.18 -18.88
N TYR A 315 -9.51 17.87 -18.88
CA TYR A 315 -10.21 17.21 -20.00
C TYR A 315 -11.54 17.87 -20.29
N ASN A 316 -12.32 18.06 -19.23
CA ASN A 316 -13.63 18.68 -19.27
C ASN A 316 -13.61 20.23 -19.25
N ALA A 317 -12.43 20.85 -19.36
CA ALA A 317 -12.24 22.30 -19.43
C ALA A 317 -12.84 23.07 -18.23
N ASN A 318 -12.83 22.48 -17.03
CA ASN A 318 -13.49 23.04 -15.84
C ASN A 318 -14.97 23.41 -16.06
N ASN A 319 -15.64 22.81 -17.05
CA ASN A 319 -16.97 23.20 -17.53
C ASN A 319 -18.09 22.60 -16.66
N ILE A 320 -18.01 22.83 -15.35
CA ILE A 320 -19.01 22.37 -14.38
C ILE A 320 -20.29 23.20 -14.49
N PHE A 321 -21.42 22.56 -14.24
CA PHE A 321 -22.75 23.18 -14.32
C PHE A 321 -23.62 22.77 -13.13
N GLY A 322 -24.72 23.49 -12.93
CA GLY A 322 -25.61 23.30 -11.77
C GLY A 322 -25.00 23.84 -10.47
N VAL A 323 -24.21 24.92 -10.57
CA VAL A 323 -23.56 25.60 -9.45
C VAL A 323 -23.86 27.10 -9.47
N ASP A 324 -23.75 27.73 -8.31
CA ASP A 324 -24.18 29.11 -8.05
C ASP A 324 -23.05 30.14 -8.28
N PHE A 325 -22.02 29.74 -9.02
CA PHE A 325 -20.83 30.53 -9.30
C PHE A 325 -20.31 30.22 -10.71
N GLU A 326 -19.56 31.16 -11.27
CA GLU A 326 -18.96 30.99 -12.59
C GLU A 326 -17.84 29.93 -12.55
N SER A 327 -17.99 28.90 -13.38
CA SER A 327 -17.02 27.82 -13.49
C SER A 327 -15.75 28.28 -14.20
N GLY A 328 -14.58 27.87 -13.71
CA GLY A 328 -13.31 28.11 -14.38
C GLY A 328 -12.13 27.89 -13.46
N ILE A 329 -10.99 28.50 -13.76
CA ILE A 329 -9.80 28.41 -12.91
C ILE A 329 -9.95 29.40 -11.75
N ASN A 330 -10.68 28.98 -10.72
CA ASN A 330 -10.90 29.75 -9.49
C ASN A 330 -11.12 28.82 -8.29
N ASN A 331 -10.98 29.36 -7.07
CA ASN A 331 -11.12 28.58 -5.84
C ASN A 331 -12.46 27.85 -5.69
N LYS A 332 -13.58 28.46 -6.11
CA LYS A 332 -14.92 27.84 -5.93
C LYS A 332 -15.06 26.59 -6.80
N THR A 333 -14.56 26.64 -8.03
CA THR A 333 -14.50 25.46 -8.90
C THR A 333 -13.66 24.36 -8.25
N TYR A 334 -12.42 24.64 -7.85
CA TYR A 334 -11.58 23.59 -7.24
C TYR A 334 -12.11 23.06 -5.90
N GLN A 335 -12.78 23.89 -5.09
CA GLN A 335 -13.52 23.43 -3.90
C GLN A 335 -14.62 22.43 -4.27
N TYR A 336 -15.35 22.67 -5.36
CA TYR A 336 -16.35 21.73 -5.87
C TYR A 336 -15.75 20.40 -6.35
N TYR A 337 -14.59 20.42 -7.02
CA TYR A 337 -13.85 19.19 -7.36
C TYR A 337 -13.37 18.45 -6.10
N ILE A 338 -12.88 19.17 -5.08
CA ILE A 338 -12.47 18.59 -3.80
C ILE A 338 -13.66 17.95 -3.09
N ASP A 339 -14.82 18.59 -3.08
CA ASP A 339 -16.04 18.05 -2.47
C ASP A 339 -16.54 16.79 -3.18
N PHE A 340 -16.47 16.79 -4.51
CA PHE A 340 -16.73 15.60 -5.32
C PHE A 340 -15.74 14.47 -5.02
N ALA A 341 -14.43 14.76 -5.00
CA ALA A 341 -13.39 13.79 -4.68
C ALA A 341 -13.63 13.17 -3.30
N ALA A 342 -13.87 14.00 -2.28
CA ALA A 342 -14.16 13.54 -0.93
C ALA A 342 -15.43 12.66 -0.86
N ARG A 343 -16.48 13.02 -1.60
CA ARG A 343 -17.75 12.27 -1.64
C ARG A 343 -17.57 10.85 -2.18
N PHE A 344 -16.71 10.65 -3.16
CA PHE A 344 -16.49 9.34 -3.79
C PHE A 344 -15.20 8.65 -3.34
N GLY A 345 -14.49 9.22 -2.36
CA GLY A 345 -13.25 8.66 -1.83
C GLY A 345 -12.08 8.69 -2.82
N LEU A 346 -12.03 9.72 -3.68
CA LEU A 346 -10.89 9.96 -4.56
C LEU A 346 -9.79 10.70 -3.80
N GLU A 347 -8.57 10.27 -4.00
CA GLU A 347 -7.42 10.71 -3.22
C GLU A 347 -6.94 12.11 -3.61
N TYR A 348 -7.18 12.55 -4.86
CA TYR A 348 -6.55 13.75 -5.40
C TYR A 348 -7.47 14.62 -6.25
N VAL A 349 -7.10 15.91 -6.32
CA VAL A 349 -7.48 16.86 -7.37
C VAL A 349 -6.20 17.41 -7.98
N ILE A 350 -6.16 17.50 -9.30
CA ILE A 350 -5.10 18.20 -10.02
C ILE A 350 -5.58 19.64 -10.27
N LEU A 351 -4.69 20.61 -10.07
CA LEU A 351 -4.80 21.94 -10.65
C LEU A 351 -3.90 21.92 -11.89
N ASP A 352 -4.51 21.72 -13.06
CA ASP A 352 -3.79 21.59 -14.32
C ASP A 352 -3.40 22.97 -14.89
N GLU A 353 -2.99 23.05 -16.16
CA GLU A 353 -2.54 24.28 -16.80
C GLU A 353 -3.47 25.48 -16.52
N GLY A 354 -2.91 26.51 -15.88
CA GLY A 354 -3.55 27.81 -15.66
C GLY A 354 -3.71 28.25 -14.20
N TRP A 355 -3.36 27.42 -13.21
CA TRP A 355 -3.42 27.81 -11.78
C TRP A 355 -2.34 28.82 -11.36
N SER A 356 -1.19 28.81 -12.04
CA SER A 356 -0.01 29.63 -11.72
C SER A 356 -0.12 31.06 -12.26
N LEU A 357 0.78 31.94 -11.81
CA LEU A 357 0.82 33.35 -12.23
C LEU A 357 0.98 33.50 -13.75
N THR A 358 1.89 32.71 -14.33
CA THR A 358 1.99 32.42 -15.77
C THR A 358 2.40 30.97 -15.96
N THR A 359 2.44 30.47 -17.20
CA THR A 359 2.97 29.12 -17.48
C THR A 359 4.47 29.00 -17.19
N THR A 360 5.20 30.12 -17.16
CA THR A 360 6.65 30.17 -16.88
C THR A 360 6.99 30.61 -15.46
N ASP A 361 6.07 31.27 -14.75
CA ASP A 361 6.20 31.57 -13.32
C ASP A 361 5.19 30.74 -12.51
N VAL A 362 5.66 29.57 -12.10
CA VAL A 362 4.91 28.62 -11.26
C VAL A 362 5.19 28.79 -9.76
N SER A 363 5.92 29.84 -9.37
CA SER A 363 6.27 30.09 -7.96
C SER A 363 5.15 30.77 -7.17
N ALA A 364 4.15 31.31 -7.87
CA ALA A 364 2.98 31.97 -7.31
C ALA A 364 1.71 31.55 -8.09
N PRO A 365 0.54 31.50 -7.42
CA PRO A 365 -0.73 31.31 -8.10
C PRO A 365 -1.20 32.60 -8.78
N ARG A 366 -2.08 32.46 -9.78
CA ARG A 366 -2.85 33.60 -10.30
C ARG A 366 -3.83 34.15 -9.25
N LYS A 367 -4.33 35.37 -9.47
CA LYS A 367 -5.15 36.12 -8.51
C LYS A 367 -6.39 35.37 -8.01
N GLU A 368 -7.02 34.57 -8.86
CA GLU A 368 -8.28 33.86 -8.58
C GLU A 368 -8.08 32.54 -7.83
N ILE A 369 -6.81 32.15 -7.60
CA ILE A 369 -6.41 30.91 -6.96
C ILE A 369 -5.63 31.19 -5.68
N ASP A 370 -6.00 30.48 -4.61
CA ASP A 370 -5.25 30.41 -3.36
C ASP A 370 -4.91 28.94 -3.09
N VAL A 371 -3.71 28.52 -3.54
CA VAL A 371 -3.24 27.14 -3.39
C VAL A 371 -3.18 26.72 -1.91
N PRO A 372 -2.59 27.49 -0.98
CA PRO A 372 -2.64 27.17 0.45
C PRO A 372 -4.06 26.94 0.99
N ALA A 373 -5.03 27.78 0.61
CA ALA A 373 -6.41 27.62 1.04
C ALA A 373 -7.05 26.35 0.47
N LEU A 374 -6.80 26.03 -0.81
CA LEU A 374 -7.29 24.80 -1.45
C LEU A 374 -6.64 23.54 -0.85
N VAL A 375 -5.34 23.57 -0.57
CA VAL A 375 -4.64 22.47 0.12
C VAL A 375 -5.21 22.26 1.51
N LYS A 376 -5.43 23.34 2.28
CA LYS A 376 -6.05 23.27 3.60
C LYS A 376 -7.47 22.70 3.53
N TYR A 377 -8.27 23.12 2.55
CA TYR A 377 -9.63 22.64 2.32
C TYR A 377 -9.65 21.15 1.94
N GLY A 378 -8.79 20.74 1.02
CA GLY A 378 -8.60 19.34 0.63
C GLY A 378 -8.14 18.47 1.79
N ALA A 379 -7.13 18.91 2.54
CA ALA A 379 -6.61 18.16 3.68
C ALA A 379 -7.67 17.91 4.77
N ALA A 380 -8.55 18.88 5.03
CA ALA A 380 -9.68 18.72 5.96
C ALA A 380 -10.69 17.65 5.50
N LYS A 381 -10.68 17.28 4.21
CA LYS A 381 -11.57 16.31 3.57
C LYS A 381 -10.84 15.04 3.13
N GLY A 382 -9.55 14.91 3.42
CA GLY A 382 -8.73 13.76 3.01
C GLY A 382 -8.33 13.74 1.53
N VAL A 383 -8.39 14.88 0.84
CA VAL A 383 -8.05 15.02 -0.60
C VAL A 383 -6.74 15.80 -0.74
N GLY A 384 -5.79 15.24 -1.49
CA GLY A 384 -4.52 15.88 -1.82
C GLY A 384 -4.59 16.75 -3.08
N ILE A 385 -3.73 17.77 -3.15
CA ILE A 385 -3.57 18.59 -4.35
C ILE A 385 -2.29 18.21 -5.08
N ILE A 386 -2.37 18.07 -6.40
CA ILE A 386 -1.26 17.91 -7.32
C ILE A 386 -1.23 19.12 -8.25
N LEU A 387 -0.06 19.71 -8.48
CA LEU A 387 0.10 20.89 -9.33
C LEU A 387 0.75 20.54 -10.66
N TRP A 388 0.17 21.03 -11.75
CA TRP A 388 0.79 20.96 -13.08
C TRP A 388 1.87 22.04 -13.26
N SER A 389 2.92 21.75 -14.03
CA SER A 389 3.94 22.73 -14.43
C SER A 389 4.59 22.34 -15.76
N LEU A 390 5.00 23.34 -16.55
CA LEU A 390 6.01 23.14 -17.59
C LEU A 390 7.33 22.65 -16.97
N TRP A 391 8.09 21.86 -17.72
CA TRP A 391 9.36 21.32 -17.25
C TRP A 391 10.46 22.39 -17.08
N ARG A 392 10.54 23.39 -17.96
CA ARG A 392 11.61 24.40 -17.93
C ARG A 392 11.67 25.22 -16.64
N PRO A 393 10.56 25.80 -16.13
CA PRO A 393 10.59 26.51 -14.85
C PRO A 393 11.13 25.65 -13.71
N ILE A 394 10.75 24.36 -13.69
CA ILE A 394 11.28 23.41 -12.71
C ILE A 394 12.77 23.19 -12.92
N ASP A 395 13.24 23.00 -14.15
CA ASP A 395 14.68 22.81 -14.42
C ASP A 395 15.52 24.03 -14.01
N GLU A 396 15.00 25.25 -14.24
CA GLU A 396 15.70 26.50 -13.95
C GLU A 396 15.76 26.83 -12.45
N ASN A 397 14.75 26.47 -11.66
CA ASN A 397 14.67 26.80 -10.24
C ASN A 397 14.00 25.72 -9.36
N MET A 398 14.42 24.47 -9.57
CA MET A 398 13.81 23.27 -8.99
C MET A 398 13.63 23.33 -7.48
N ASP A 399 14.71 23.63 -6.74
CA ASP A 399 14.68 23.55 -5.28
C ASP A 399 13.74 24.61 -4.69
N ALA A 400 13.77 25.85 -5.19
CA ALA A 400 12.90 26.90 -4.66
C ALA A 400 11.43 26.62 -4.96
N ILE A 401 11.09 26.18 -6.18
CA ILE A 401 9.73 25.88 -6.58
C ILE A 401 9.20 24.66 -5.80
N LEU A 402 9.95 23.57 -5.73
CA LEU A 402 9.51 22.37 -5.02
C LEU A 402 9.43 22.62 -3.50
N ASN A 403 10.34 23.40 -2.90
CA ASN A 403 10.21 23.81 -1.50
C ASN A 403 8.93 24.62 -1.29
N ARG A 404 8.61 25.56 -2.18
CA ARG A 404 7.37 26.33 -2.11
C ARG A 404 6.13 25.42 -2.18
N PHE A 405 6.14 24.41 -3.03
CA PHE A 405 5.02 23.45 -3.13
C PHE A 405 4.87 22.64 -1.84
N VAL A 406 5.98 22.23 -1.22
CA VAL A 406 5.98 21.57 0.09
C VAL A 406 5.42 22.50 1.17
N ASP A 407 5.85 23.77 1.20
CA ASP A 407 5.37 24.76 2.17
C ASP A 407 3.86 24.98 2.06
N TRP A 408 3.31 24.93 0.84
CA TRP A 408 1.87 24.99 0.61
C TRP A 408 1.14 23.70 0.98
N GLY A 409 1.85 22.57 1.15
CA GLY A 409 1.31 21.26 1.53
C GLY A 409 0.87 20.37 0.36
N VAL A 410 1.30 20.71 -0.87
CA VAL A 410 1.06 19.95 -2.11
C VAL A 410 1.56 18.51 -1.99
N LYS A 411 0.91 17.56 -2.68
CA LYS A 411 1.22 16.12 -2.61
C LYS A 411 2.01 15.59 -3.80
N GLY A 412 2.03 16.31 -4.91
CA GLY A 412 2.80 15.92 -6.08
C GLY A 412 2.78 16.95 -7.18
N VAL A 413 3.49 16.64 -8.26
CA VAL A 413 3.61 17.46 -9.45
C VAL A 413 3.30 16.65 -10.71
N LYS A 414 2.61 17.28 -11.66
CA LYS A 414 2.45 16.82 -13.04
C LYS A 414 3.34 17.70 -13.91
N ILE A 415 4.45 17.16 -14.43
CA ILE A 415 5.45 17.91 -15.19
C ILE A 415 5.30 17.60 -16.67
N ASP A 416 5.17 18.64 -17.49
CA ASP A 416 4.70 18.50 -18.86
C ASP A 416 5.61 19.19 -19.90
N PHE A 417 5.37 18.85 -21.17
CA PHE A 417 6.02 19.38 -22.37
C PHE A 417 7.54 19.19 -22.41
N ILE A 418 8.02 18.04 -21.91
CA ILE A 418 9.46 17.72 -21.90
C ILE A 418 9.99 17.52 -23.33
N GLN A 419 9.24 16.77 -24.14
CA GLN A 419 9.36 16.59 -25.60
C GLN A 419 10.72 16.16 -26.16
N ARG A 420 11.69 15.84 -25.30
CA ARG A 420 13.07 15.54 -25.62
C ARG A 420 13.50 14.28 -24.90
N ALA A 421 14.57 13.67 -25.41
CA ALA A 421 15.12 12.45 -24.82
C ALA A 421 16.63 12.27 -25.07
N ASP A 422 17.33 13.39 -25.26
CA ASP A 422 18.79 13.44 -25.18
C ASP A 422 19.28 13.24 -23.73
N GLN A 423 20.58 13.01 -23.56
CA GLN A 423 21.18 12.68 -22.25
C GLN A 423 20.82 13.69 -21.15
N TYR A 424 20.80 14.99 -21.45
CA TYR A 424 20.47 16.02 -20.46
C TYR A 424 19.08 15.83 -19.88
N ILE A 425 18.12 15.50 -20.75
CA ILE A 425 16.72 15.33 -20.40
C ILE A 425 16.47 14.00 -19.70
N VAL A 426 17.14 12.92 -20.11
CA VAL A 426 17.13 11.66 -19.33
C VAL A 426 17.63 11.92 -17.89
N ASN A 427 18.67 12.73 -17.74
CA ASN A 427 19.15 13.15 -16.43
C ASN A 427 18.15 14.06 -15.69
N TYR A 428 17.38 14.89 -16.40
CA TYR A 428 16.34 15.72 -15.80
C TYR A 428 15.25 14.89 -15.12
N TYR A 429 14.76 13.82 -15.74
CA TYR A 429 13.79 12.91 -15.11
C TYR A 429 14.31 12.36 -13.77
N GLU A 430 15.58 11.94 -13.73
CA GLU A 430 16.22 11.45 -12.50
C GLU A 430 16.34 12.56 -11.44
N ARG A 431 16.77 13.77 -11.84
CA ARG A 431 16.91 14.92 -10.92
C ARG A 431 15.58 15.25 -10.27
N VAL A 432 14.50 15.36 -11.06
CA VAL A 432 13.15 15.63 -10.56
C VAL A 432 12.67 14.50 -9.65
N ALA A 433 12.79 13.24 -10.10
CA ALA A 433 12.34 12.09 -9.34
C ALA A 433 12.97 12.06 -7.95
N LYS A 434 14.29 12.26 -7.89
CA LYS A 434 15.04 12.36 -6.64
C LYS A 434 14.63 13.58 -5.81
N ALA A 435 14.61 14.77 -6.40
CA ALA A 435 14.30 16.01 -5.68
C ALA A 435 12.89 15.99 -5.07
N CYS A 436 11.92 15.38 -5.77
CA CYS A 436 10.57 15.15 -5.28
C CYS A 436 10.53 14.05 -4.21
N MET A 437 11.30 12.96 -4.36
CA MET A 437 11.40 11.89 -3.36
C MET A 437 11.92 12.43 -2.02
N ASP A 438 12.98 13.25 -2.05
CA ASP A 438 13.57 13.91 -0.88
C ASP A 438 12.54 14.81 -0.15
N ARG A 439 11.53 15.29 -0.89
CA ARG A 439 10.48 16.22 -0.45
C ARG A 439 9.11 15.56 -0.22
N LYS A 440 9.01 14.25 -0.42
CA LYS A 440 7.75 13.49 -0.33
C LYS A 440 6.65 13.98 -1.30
N LEU A 441 7.04 14.28 -2.53
CA LEU A 441 6.15 14.63 -3.64
C LEU A 441 6.05 13.49 -4.66
N LEU A 442 4.82 13.17 -5.07
CA LEU A 442 4.55 12.31 -6.23
C LEU A 442 4.93 13.03 -7.53
N VAL A 443 5.27 12.26 -8.57
CA VAL A 443 5.63 12.78 -9.89
C VAL A 443 4.89 12.03 -10.98
N ASP A 444 4.19 12.79 -11.83
CA ASP A 444 3.58 12.33 -13.07
C ASP A 444 4.23 13.10 -14.24
N PHE A 445 4.75 12.37 -15.24
CA PHE A 445 5.48 12.97 -16.36
C PHE A 445 4.65 12.95 -17.64
N HIS A 446 4.34 14.13 -18.18
CA HIS A 446 3.62 14.36 -19.43
C HIS A 446 4.54 14.97 -20.51
N GLY A 447 4.13 14.86 -21.78
CA GLY A 447 5.00 15.15 -22.92
C GLY A 447 6.32 14.38 -22.85
N ALA A 448 6.26 13.15 -22.32
CA ALA A 448 7.39 12.37 -21.86
C ALA A 448 7.51 11.05 -22.62
N TYR A 449 8.73 10.50 -22.71
CA TYR A 449 8.92 9.18 -23.30
C TYR A 449 8.37 8.06 -22.40
N LYS A 450 8.22 6.86 -22.97
CA LYS A 450 7.74 5.65 -22.28
C LYS A 450 8.50 5.35 -20.97
N PRO A 451 7.87 4.76 -19.93
CA PRO A 451 8.57 4.31 -18.74
C PRO A 451 9.74 3.37 -19.10
N VAL A 452 10.85 3.55 -18.40
CA VAL A 452 12.11 2.83 -18.60
C VAL A 452 12.57 2.15 -17.31
N GLY A 453 11.62 1.94 -16.38
CA GLY A 453 11.86 1.37 -15.05
C GLY A 453 12.36 2.36 -14.00
N LEU A 454 12.38 3.67 -14.30
CA LEU A 454 12.71 4.71 -13.31
C LEU A 454 11.79 4.64 -12.08
N ASN A 455 10.52 4.25 -12.26
CA ASN A 455 9.56 4.00 -11.18
C ASN A 455 9.96 2.84 -10.24
N ARG A 456 10.90 1.96 -10.62
CA ARG A 456 11.52 1.00 -9.70
C ARG A 456 12.57 1.66 -8.82
N LYS A 457 13.38 2.56 -9.38
CA LYS A 457 14.41 3.31 -8.64
C LYS A 457 13.79 4.39 -7.74
N TYR A 458 12.77 5.08 -8.24
CA TYR A 458 12.02 6.11 -7.55
C TYR A 458 10.53 5.81 -7.60
N PRO A 459 10.00 5.07 -6.60
CA PRO A 459 8.58 4.72 -6.55
C PRO A 459 7.60 5.90 -6.49
N ASN A 460 8.08 7.14 -6.23
CA ASN A 460 7.25 8.34 -6.27
C ASN A 460 6.97 8.82 -7.70
N VAL A 461 7.71 8.34 -8.70
CA VAL A 461 7.35 8.50 -10.10
C VAL A 461 6.21 7.54 -10.40
N ILE A 462 5.00 8.07 -10.28
CA ILE A 462 3.78 7.29 -10.11
C ILE A 462 3.09 7.02 -11.45
N ASN A 463 3.30 7.89 -12.44
CA ASN A 463 2.75 7.72 -13.77
C ASN A 463 3.54 8.47 -14.86
N TYR A 464 3.21 8.16 -16.12
CA TYR A 464 3.76 8.77 -17.33
C TYR A 464 2.67 8.87 -18.39
N GLU A 465 2.61 9.95 -19.16
CA GLU A 465 1.80 10.02 -20.36
C GLU A 465 2.45 9.19 -21.48
N GLY A 466 3.24 9.81 -22.39
CA GLY A 466 3.89 9.13 -23.51
C GLY A 466 2.93 8.21 -24.29
N VAL A 467 1.68 8.64 -24.38
CA VAL A 467 0.57 7.88 -24.92
C VAL A 467 -0.41 8.86 -25.51
N LYS A 468 -0.91 8.57 -26.71
CA LYS A 468 -2.00 9.35 -27.27
C LYS A 468 -3.30 9.04 -26.51
N GLY A 469 -3.57 9.82 -25.45
CA GLY A 469 -4.61 9.58 -24.44
C GLY A 469 -6.02 10.10 -24.81
N LEU A 470 -6.95 10.04 -23.86
CA LEU A 470 -8.34 10.45 -24.07
C LEU A 470 -8.46 11.95 -24.39
N GLU A 471 -7.54 12.77 -23.88
CA GLU A 471 -7.48 14.22 -24.14
C GLU A 471 -7.53 14.58 -25.63
N ASN A 472 -6.98 13.73 -26.49
CA ASN A 472 -6.98 13.97 -27.93
C ASN A 472 -8.39 13.99 -28.54
N ASN A 473 -9.42 13.49 -27.86
CA ASN A 473 -10.83 13.67 -28.29
C ASN A 473 -11.32 15.13 -28.22
N LYS A 474 -10.58 16.03 -27.56
CA LYS A 474 -10.88 17.47 -27.52
C LYS A 474 -10.66 18.16 -28.87
N TRP A 475 -9.76 17.61 -29.70
CA TRP A 475 -9.31 18.26 -30.95
C TRP A 475 -9.16 17.31 -32.15
N ALA A 476 -9.27 16.00 -31.98
CA ALA A 476 -9.09 15.03 -33.05
C ALA A 476 -10.00 13.80 -32.88
N ASP A 477 -10.08 12.96 -33.92
CA ASP A 477 -10.93 11.77 -33.97
C ASP A 477 -10.16 10.44 -33.89
N TYR A 478 -8.87 10.48 -33.58
CA TYR A 478 -7.99 9.30 -33.67
C TYR A 478 -8.22 8.26 -32.56
N ILE A 479 -8.85 8.64 -31.45
CA ILE A 479 -8.99 7.79 -30.26
C ILE A 479 -10.19 6.85 -30.41
N THR A 480 -9.92 5.68 -30.95
CA THR A 480 -10.92 4.64 -31.21
C THR A 480 -10.81 3.48 -30.21
N PRO A 481 -11.87 2.66 -30.04
CA PRO A 481 -11.78 1.40 -29.29
C PRO A 481 -10.63 0.50 -29.76
N GLY A 482 -10.32 0.47 -31.06
CA GLY A 482 -9.17 -0.26 -31.59
C GLY A 482 -7.83 0.30 -31.11
N HIS A 483 -7.66 1.63 -31.08
CA HIS A 483 -6.49 2.29 -30.50
C HIS A 483 -6.33 1.93 -29.02
N ASN A 484 -7.43 2.03 -28.26
CA ASN A 484 -7.47 1.67 -26.84
C ASN A 484 -7.02 0.22 -26.59
N LEU A 485 -7.30 -0.68 -27.54
CA LEU A 485 -6.91 -2.09 -27.50
C LEU A 485 -5.54 -2.39 -28.08
N THR A 486 -4.85 -1.40 -28.66
CA THR A 486 -3.45 -1.52 -29.06
C THR A 486 -2.52 -1.21 -27.87
N LEU A 487 -2.87 -0.21 -27.05
CA LEU A 487 -2.04 0.28 -25.96
C LEU A 487 -1.63 -0.78 -24.91
N PRO A 488 -2.50 -1.70 -24.47
CA PRO A 488 -2.15 -2.75 -23.51
C PRO A 488 -1.04 -3.68 -23.97
N PHE A 489 -0.81 -3.79 -25.29
CA PHE A 489 0.18 -4.69 -25.87
C PHE A 489 1.40 -3.95 -26.42
N THR A 490 1.37 -2.61 -26.41
CA THR A 490 2.46 -1.74 -26.87
C THR A 490 2.96 -0.85 -25.73
N ARG A 491 2.49 0.40 -25.65
CA ARG A 491 2.94 1.43 -24.71
C ARG A 491 2.85 1.00 -23.25
N MET A 492 1.79 0.30 -22.85
CA MET A 492 1.60 -0.13 -21.46
C MET A 492 2.62 -1.19 -21.03
N MET A 493 3.19 -1.94 -21.98
CA MET A 493 4.22 -2.95 -21.67
C MET A 493 5.55 -2.33 -21.24
N ALA A 494 5.78 -1.05 -21.55
CA ALA A 494 6.91 -0.31 -21.01
C ALA A 494 6.71 0.03 -19.51
N GLY A 495 5.46 0.16 -19.06
CA GLY A 495 5.08 0.50 -17.69
C GLY A 495 3.80 1.34 -17.64
N PRO A 496 3.48 1.95 -16.48
CA PRO A 496 2.27 2.74 -16.29
C PRO A 496 2.02 3.79 -17.39
N MET A 497 0.75 4.07 -17.66
CA MET A 497 0.35 5.10 -18.61
C MET A 497 -0.83 5.93 -18.10
N ASP A 498 -0.67 7.25 -18.11
CA ASP A 498 -1.75 8.19 -17.84
C ASP A 498 -2.57 8.44 -19.11
N TYR A 499 -3.49 7.51 -19.41
CA TYR A 499 -4.40 7.65 -20.56
C TYR A 499 -5.56 8.61 -20.28
N THR A 500 -5.86 8.84 -19.00
CA THR A 500 -6.97 9.67 -18.48
C THR A 500 -8.40 9.19 -18.87
N PRO A 501 -8.88 8.00 -18.47
CA PRO A 501 -10.20 7.50 -18.85
C PRO A 501 -11.35 8.13 -18.03
N GLY A 502 -12.58 7.68 -18.29
CA GLY A 502 -13.75 7.96 -17.46
C GLY A 502 -14.78 8.92 -18.07
N ALA A 503 -14.75 9.16 -19.39
CA ALA A 503 -15.74 10.02 -20.04
C ALA A 503 -17.19 9.56 -19.79
N MET A 504 -18.08 10.50 -19.45
CA MET A 504 -19.51 10.23 -19.28
C MET A 504 -20.31 10.45 -20.55
N ARG A 505 -19.77 11.21 -21.50
CA ARG A 505 -20.33 11.35 -22.85
C ARG A 505 -19.68 10.31 -23.76
N ASN A 506 -20.47 9.36 -24.26
CA ASN A 506 -20.00 8.23 -25.05
C ASN A 506 -20.74 8.18 -26.39
N THR A 507 -20.05 7.86 -27.49
CA THR A 507 -20.63 7.83 -28.83
C THR A 507 -20.19 6.62 -29.64
N ASN A 508 -21.09 6.17 -30.52
CA ASN A 508 -20.75 5.22 -31.56
C ASN A 508 -19.98 5.91 -32.69
N LYS A 509 -19.40 5.13 -33.61
CA LYS A 509 -18.50 5.61 -34.67
C LYS A 509 -19.03 6.81 -35.46
N LYS A 510 -20.34 6.87 -35.71
CA LYS A 510 -21.02 7.87 -36.56
C LYS A 510 -21.36 9.18 -35.85
N ASP A 511 -21.49 9.17 -34.52
CA ASP A 511 -22.00 10.31 -33.75
C ASP A 511 -20.89 11.09 -33.03
N PHE A 512 -19.65 10.63 -33.18
CA PHE A 512 -18.49 11.30 -32.64
C PHE A 512 -18.31 12.68 -33.26
N ARG A 513 -18.01 13.66 -32.40
CA ARG A 513 -17.68 15.03 -32.79
C ARG A 513 -16.60 15.55 -31.87
N VAL A 514 -15.67 16.28 -32.46
CA VAL A 514 -14.61 16.98 -31.74
C VAL A 514 -15.23 18.16 -30.98
N SER A 515 -14.94 18.26 -29.69
CA SER A 515 -15.36 19.37 -28.84
C SER A 515 -14.36 19.58 -27.73
N PHE A 516 -13.81 20.79 -27.63
CA PHE A 516 -12.80 21.08 -26.61
C PHE A 516 -13.40 21.19 -25.21
N ASN A 517 -14.56 21.86 -25.07
CA ASN A 517 -15.21 22.14 -23.78
C ASN A 517 -16.18 21.03 -23.34
N GLU A 518 -16.60 20.18 -24.27
CA GLU A 518 -17.49 19.05 -24.00
C GLU A 518 -17.02 17.81 -24.77
N PRO A 519 -15.79 17.34 -24.52
CA PRO A 519 -15.26 16.20 -25.24
C PRO A 519 -16.09 14.94 -24.99
N VAL A 520 -16.03 14.02 -25.94
CA VAL A 520 -16.84 12.81 -25.98
C VAL A 520 -15.90 11.65 -26.29
N SER A 521 -16.06 10.50 -25.63
CA SER A 521 -15.31 9.31 -26.00
C SER A 521 -15.99 8.54 -27.14
N ARG A 522 -15.19 7.89 -28.00
CA ARG A 522 -15.67 6.86 -28.93
C ARG A 522 -15.71 5.50 -28.22
N GLY A 523 -16.78 4.74 -28.43
CA GLY A 523 -17.07 3.51 -27.69
C GLY A 523 -18.10 3.75 -26.59
N THR A 524 -18.35 2.75 -25.76
CA THR A 524 -19.46 2.77 -24.79
C THR A 524 -19.07 3.23 -23.39
N ARG A 525 -20.08 3.48 -22.55
CA ARG A 525 -19.88 3.74 -21.11
C ARG A 525 -19.18 2.58 -20.41
N ALA A 526 -19.52 1.33 -20.74
CA ALA A 526 -18.89 0.18 -20.12
C ALA A 526 -17.43 -0.02 -20.59
N HIS A 527 -17.08 0.42 -21.80
CA HIS A 527 -15.69 0.49 -22.26
C HIS A 527 -14.85 1.42 -21.38
N GLN A 528 -15.38 2.58 -21.00
CA GLN A 528 -14.70 3.51 -20.08
C GLN A 528 -14.50 2.90 -18.68
N ALA A 529 -15.48 2.16 -18.15
CA ALA A 529 -15.30 1.44 -16.87
C ALA A 529 -14.22 0.36 -16.95
N ALA A 530 -14.17 -0.39 -18.05
CA ALA A 530 -13.21 -1.49 -18.22
C ALA A 530 -11.75 -1.01 -18.24
N MET A 531 -11.50 0.22 -18.71
CA MET A 531 -10.18 0.84 -18.67
C MET A 531 -9.59 0.97 -17.27
N TYR A 532 -10.41 1.15 -16.23
CA TYR A 532 -9.93 1.24 -14.84
C TYR A 532 -9.35 -0.08 -14.31
N VAL A 533 -9.68 -1.21 -14.93
CA VAL A 533 -9.07 -2.51 -14.64
C VAL A 533 -8.01 -2.86 -15.68
N MET A 534 -8.21 -2.52 -16.95
CA MET A 534 -7.25 -2.85 -18.01
C MET A 534 -5.96 -2.06 -17.89
N TYR A 535 -6.06 -0.74 -17.74
CA TYR A 535 -4.92 0.16 -17.82
C TYR A 535 -4.17 0.26 -16.50
N GLU A 536 -2.84 0.28 -16.62
CA GLU A 536 -1.91 0.37 -15.50
C GLU A 536 -1.60 1.83 -15.22
N ALA A 537 -2.22 2.36 -14.17
CA ALA A 537 -2.09 3.76 -13.79
C ALA A 537 -2.23 3.91 -12.27
N PRO A 538 -1.12 3.87 -11.52
CA PRO A 538 -1.15 4.07 -10.07
C PRO A 538 -1.73 5.43 -9.64
N LEU A 539 -1.65 6.44 -10.50
CA LEU A 539 -2.42 7.68 -10.42
C LEU A 539 -3.40 7.75 -11.60
N GLN A 540 -4.69 7.51 -11.35
CA GLN A 540 -5.69 7.33 -12.43
C GLN A 540 -6.73 8.44 -12.45
N MET A 541 -6.93 9.07 -13.60
CA MET A 541 -7.89 10.18 -13.72
C MET A 541 -9.34 9.67 -13.78
N LEU A 542 -10.24 10.49 -13.24
CA LEU A 542 -11.64 10.59 -13.65
C LEU A 542 -11.74 11.84 -14.52
N ALA A 543 -11.79 11.64 -15.84
CA ALA A 543 -11.62 12.74 -16.78
C ALA A 543 -12.80 13.72 -16.87
N GLU A 544 -14.02 13.30 -16.55
CA GLU A 544 -15.22 14.12 -16.80
C GLU A 544 -15.56 15.08 -15.65
N THR A 545 -16.45 16.05 -15.92
CA THR A 545 -16.92 16.98 -14.88
C THR A 545 -17.54 16.25 -13.68
N PRO A 546 -17.32 16.74 -12.45
CA PRO A 546 -18.09 16.33 -11.29
C PRO A 546 -19.61 16.42 -11.49
N SER A 547 -20.10 17.43 -12.22
CA SER A 547 -21.53 17.62 -12.51
C SER A 547 -22.14 16.41 -13.22
N LEU A 548 -21.48 15.85 -14.23
CA LEU A 548 -21.95 14.66 -14.94
C LEU A 548 -21.82 13.39 -14.10
N TYR A 549 -20.72 13.24 -13.36
CA TYR A 549 -20.58 12.10 -12.44
C TYR A 549 -21.64 12.09 -11.34
N LEU A 550 -22.08 13.27 -10.89
CA LEU A 550 -23.13 13.43 -9.88
C LEU A 550 -24.53 13.13 -10.43
N GLN A 551 -24.77 13.27 -11.73
CA GLN A 551 -26.01 12.85 -12.36
C GLN A 551 -26.14 11.32 -12.45
N ASP A 552 -25.02 10.60 -12.51
CA ASP A 552 -24.98 9.14 -12.56
C ASP A 552 -24.07 8.58 -11.46
N THR A 553 -24.51 8.77 -10.22
CA THR A 553 -23.77 8.30 -9.03
C THR A 553 -23.59 6.78 -9.01
N ALA A 554 -24.47 6.03 -9.67
CA ALA A 554 -24.40 4.59 -9.80
C ALA A 554 -23.15 4.12 -10.57
N PHE A 555 -22.87 4.74 -11.71
CA PHE A 555 -21.64 4.53 -12.48
C PHE A 555 -20.42 5.01 -11.70
N THR A 556 -20.49 6.24 -11.16
CA THR A 556 -19.37 6.88 -10.45
C THR A 556 -18.91 6.06 -9.24
N GLN A 557 -19.84 5.59 -8.40
CA GLN A 557 -19.52 4.70 -7.27
C GLN A 557 -18.90 3.38 -7.71
N PHE A 558 -19.28 2.86 -8.88
CA PHE A 558 -18.71 1.62 -9.39
C PHE A 558 -17.23 1.81 -9.75
N ILE A 559 -16.89 2.82 -10.56
CA ILE A 559 -15.50 3.07 -10.98
C ILE A 559 -14.61 3.58 -9.83
N ALA A 560 -15.17 4.35 -8.88
CA ALA A 560 -14.42 4.86 -7.73
C ALA A 560 -13.91 3.73 -6.80
N ARG A 561 -14.63 2.60 -6.73
CA ARG A 561 -14.25 1.41 -5.94
C ARG A 561 -13.17 0.53 -6.60
N ILE A 562 -12.81 0.79 -7.86
CA ILE A 562 -11.76 0.04 -8.55
C ILE A 562 -10.39 0.58 -8.08
N PRO A 563 -9.47 -0.24 -7.59
CA PRO A 563 -8.16 0.21 -7.11
C PRO A 563 -7.25 0.58 -8.29
N THR A 564 -6.16 1.30 -8.00
CA THR A 564 -5.14 1.66 -9.00
C THR A 564 -3.86 0.81 -8.88
N THR A 565 -3.82 -0.09 -7.91
CA THR A 565 -2.71 -1.00 -7.64
C THR A 565 -3.21 -2.42 -7.39
N TRP A 566 -2.35 -3.40 -7.64
CA TRP A 566 -2.78 -4.79 -7.82
C TRP A 566 -1.76 -5.77 -7.22
N HIS A 567 -2.23 -6.68 -6.38
CA HIS A 567 -1.40 -7.73 -5.81
C HIS A 567 -1.04 -8.81 -6.83
N LYS A 568 -1.98 -9.09 -7.74
CA LYS A 568 -1.84 -10.11 -8.78
C LYS A 568 -2.62 -9.71 -10.03
N THR A 569 -2.04 -9.95 -11.20
CA THR A 569 -2.72 -9.79 -12.50
C THR A 569 -2.71 -11.12 -13.26
N ILE A 570 -3.86 -11.49 -13.82
CA ILE A 570 -4.07 -12.69 -14.63
C ILE A 570 -4.65 -12.26 -15.98
N PRO A 571 -3.86 -12.36 -17.07
CA PRO A 571 -4.39 -12.24 -18.41
C PRO A 571 -5.41 -13.35 -18.71
N LEU A 572 -6.58 -12.98 -19.22
CA LEU A 572 -7.64 -13.94 -19.55
C LEU A 572 -7.78 -14.11 -21.07
N HIS A 573 -7.82 -12.98 -21.78
CA HIS A 573 -8.04 -12.92 -23.22
C HIS A 573 -7.27 -11.74 -23.81
N GLY A 574 -6.90 -11.83 -25.09
CA GLY A 574 -6.07 -10.80 -25.70
C GLY A 574 -5.83 -11.03 -27.18
N LYS A 575 -6.08 -9.98 -27.96
CA LYS A 575 -5.67 -9.83 -29.35
C LYS A 575 -5.47 -8.35 -29.63
N ILE A 576 -4.23 -7.96 -29.95
CA ILE A 576 -3.84 -6.56 -30.12
C ILE A 576 -4.76 -5.85 -31.13
N GLY A 577 -5.28 -4.69 -30.72
CA GLY A 577 -6.20 -3.86 -31.52
C GLY A 577 -7.62 -4.43 -31.68
N SER A 578 -7.94 -5.58 -31.06
CA SER A 578 -9.25 -6.23 -31.20
C SER A 578 -10.00 -6.52 -29.91
N TYR A 579 -9.39 -7.15 -28.91
CA TYR A 579 -10.02 -7.35 -27.60
C TYR A 579 -8.99 -7.69 -26.55
N ALA A 580 -9.31 -7.43 -25.29
CA ALA A 580 -8.49 -7.82 -24.15
C ALA A 580 -9.37 -8.02 -22.92
N ALA A 581 -9.01 -8.99 -22.07
CA ALA A 581 -9.61 -9.16 -20.76
C ALA A 581 -8.55 -9.56 -19.73
N VAL A 582 -8.61 -8.93 -18.55
CA VAL A 582 -7.71 -9.23 -17.42
C VAL A 582 -8.53 -9.38 -16.13
N ALA A 583 -8.06 -10.25 -15.24
CA ALA A 583 -8.48 -10.30 -13.84
C ALA A 583 -7.35 -9.78 -12.96
N ARG A 584 -7.63 -8.87 -12.04
CA ARG A 584 -6.65 -8.30 -11.12
C ARG A 584 -7.14 -8.39 -9.68
N GLN A 585 -6.23 -8.70 -8.76
CA GLN A 585 -6.53 -8.87 -7.34
C GLN A 585 -6.08 -7.64 -6.55
N HIS A 586 -6.95 -7.16 -5.66
CA HIS A 586 -6.60 -6.15 -4.66
C HIS A 586 -7.21 -6.52 -3.31
N GLY A 587 -6.36 -6.74 -2.30
CA GLY A 587 -6.77 -7.37 -1.06
C GLY A 587 -7.33 -8.76 -1.34
N ASP A 588 -8.54 -9.01 -0.86
CA ASP A 588 -9.29 -10.25 -1.06
C ASP A 588 -10.27 -10.20 -2.26
N LYS A 589 -10.41 -9.03 -2.89
CA LYS A 589 -11.30 -8.80 -4.03
C LYS A 589 -10.60 -9.05 -5.36
N TRP A 590 -11.39 -9.49 -6.34
CA TRP A 590 -10.97 -9.58 -7.73
C TRP A 590 -11.75 -8.58 -8.58
N TYR A 591 -11.08 -8.05 -9.59
CA TYR A 591 -11.62 -7.08 -10.53
C TYR A 591 -11.37 -7.59 -11.93
N LEU A 592 -12.41 -7.67 -12.75
CA LEU A 592 -12.31 -8.12 -14.14
C LEU A 592 -12.67 -6.96 -15.04
N GLY A 593 -11.88 -6.74 -16.10
CA GLY A 593 -12.17 -5.76 -17.12
C GLY A 593 -11.93 -6.37 -18.50
N ALA A 594 -12.89 -6.20 -19.39
CA ALA A 594 -12.82 -6.62 -20.78
C ALA A 594 -13.26 -5.49 -21.70
N MET A 595 -12.58 -5.37 -22.84
CA MET A 595 -12.86 -4.37 -23.87
C MET A 595 -12.86 -5.06 -25.25
N THR A 596 -13.69 -4.56 -26.16
CA THR A 596 -13.71 -5.00 -27.57
C THR A 596 -13.57 -3.81 -28.52
N ASP A 597 -13.09 -4.09 -29.73
CA ASP A 597 -13.05 -3.17 -30.86
C ASP A 597 -14.46 -2.91 -31.39
N TRP A 598 -14.60 -2.38 -32.61
CA TRP A 598 -15.91 -2.14 -33.20
C TRP A 598 -16.72 -3.40 -33.54
N GLU A 599 -16.20 -4.59 -33.25
CA GLU A 599 -16.91 -5.85 -33.42
C GLU A 599 -17.57 -6.27 -32.09
N GLU A 600 -18.85 -6.62 -32.14
CA GLU A 600 -19.55 -7.24 -31.01
C GLU A 600 -18.84 -8.55 -30.62
N ARG A 601 -18.70 -8.80 -29.33
CA ARG A 601 -17.94 -9.95 -28.85
C ARG A 601 -18.50 -10.51 -27.55
N THR A 602 -18.42 -11.83 -27.42
CA THR A 602 -18.62 -12.53 -26.16
C THR A 602 -17.34 -13.29 -25.84
N LEU A 603 -16.83 -13.13 -24.62
CA LEU A 603 -15.66 -13.84 -24.11
C LEU A 603 -16.06 -14.67 -22.90
N GLU A 604 -15.63 -15.93 -22.85
CA GLU A 604 -15.90 -16.83 -21.73
C GLU A 604 -14.64 -17.05 -20.90
N SER A 605 -14.74 -16.88 -19.57
CA SER A 605 -13.62 -17.08 -18.65
C SER A 605 -14.05 -17.92 -17.47
N LYS A 606 -13.27 -18.97 -17.17
CA LYS A 606 -13.37 -19.73 -15.92
C LYS A 606 -12.77 -18.93 -14.78
N LEU A 607 -13.45 -18.93 -13.63
CA LEU A 607 -13.03 -18.27 -12.40
C LEU A 607 -12.09 -19.15 -11.55
N ASP A 608 -11.19 -19.90 -12.20
CA ASP A 608 -10.29 -20.85 -11.52
C ASP A 608 -9.26 -20.17 -10.61
N PHE A 609 -9.05 -18.86 -10.79
CA PHE A 609 -8.16 -18.05 -9.97
C PHE A 609 -8.75 -17.64 -8.62
N LEU A 610 -10.06 -17.82 -8.40
CA LEU A 610 -10.69 -17.56 -7.12
C LEU A 610 -10.23 -18.60 -6.08
N ALA A 611 -10.21 -18.18 -4.81
CA ALA A 611 -10.13 -19.13 -3.71
C ALA A 611 -11.47 -19.88 -3.57
N ASP A 612 -11.47 -20.94 -2.77
CA ASP A 612 -12.70 -21.67 -2.46
C ASP A 612 -13.65 -20.77 -1.62
N GLY A 613 -14.95 -20.87 -1.87
CA GLY A 613 -15.98 -20.04 -1.24
C GLY A 613 -16.90 -19.34 -2.26
N ASN A 614 -17.89 -18.61 -1.74
CA ASN A 614 -18.81 -17.82 -2.55
C ASN A 614 -18.33 -16.38 -2.66
N TYR A 615 -18.43 -15.81 -3.85
CA TYR A 615 -18.15 -14.41 -4.16
C TYR A 615 -19.42 -13.73 -4.66
N ARG A 616 -19.67 -12.50 -4.23
CA ARG A 616 -20.62 -11.58 -4.86
C ARG A 616 -19.94 -10.95 -6.07
N LEU A 617 -20.45 -11.26 -7.26
CA LEU A 617 -20.03 -10.68 -8.53
C LEU A 617 -20.95 -9.50 -8.86
N GLU A 618 -20.45 -8.28 -8.75
CA GLU A 618 -21.10 -7.03 -9.17
C GLU A 618 -20.60 -6.66 -10.58
N ILE A 619 -21.49 -6.64 -11.57
CA ILE A 619 -21.17 -6.44 -12.99
C ILE A 619 -21.62 -5.06 -13.45
N LEU A 620 -20.82 -4.41 -14.30
CA LEU A 620 -21.18 -3.28 -15.14
C LEU A 620 -20.90 -3.66 -16.60
N THR A 621 -21.93 -3.71 -17.42
CA THR A 621 -21.86 -4.19 -18.82
C THR A 621 -22.61 -3.26 -19.75
N ASP A 622 -22.31 -3.34 -21.04
CA ASP A 622 -23.10 -2.67 -22.09
C ASP A 622 -24.59 -3.01 -21.97
N GLY A 623 -25.44 -2.00 -22.12
CA GLY A 623 -26.88 -2.16 -22.20
C GLY A 623 -27.29 -2.76 -23.54
N VAL A 624 -28.51 -3.29 -23.62
CA VAL A 624 -28.99 -3.98 -24.83
C VAL A 624 -29.05 -3.04 -26.05
N ASN A 625 -29.07 -1.73 -25.85
CA ASN A 625 -29.07 -0.72 -26.91
C ASN A 625 -27.73 0.03 -27.06
N ALA A 626 -26.64 -0.40 -26.41
CA ALA A 626 -25.36 0.30 -26.43
C ALA A 626 -24.82 0.55 -27.85
N ALA A 627 -25.05 -0.39 -28.78
CA ALA A 627 -24.69 -0.24 -30.20
C ALA A 627 -25.40 0.93 -30.92
N LYS A 628 -26.50 1.45 -30.36
CA LYS A 628 -27.24 2.63 -30.85
C LYS A 628 -27.01 3.84 -29.95
N TYR A 629 -27.06 3.65 -28.64
CA TYR A 629 -26.86 4.68 -27.63
C TYR A 629 -25.70 4.28 -26.71
N ALA A 630 -24.49 4.70 -27.05
CA ALA A 630 -23.25 4.22 -26.42
C ALA A 630 -23.16 4.45 -24.89
N THR A 631 -23.98 5.35 -24.34
CA THR A 631 -24.08 5.57 -22.89
C THR A 631 -24.89 4.48 -22.17
N ASP A 632 -25.71 3.69 -22.88
CA ASP A 632 -26.55 2.63 -22.30
C ASP A 632 -25.69 1.54 -21.64
N TYR A 633 -25.90 1.32 -20.35
CA TYR A 633 -25.22 0.30 -19.55
C TYR A 633 -26.19 -0.34 -18.57
N LYS A 634 -25.84 -1.55 -18.11
CA LYS A 634 -26.59 -2.28 -17.08
C LYS A 634 -25.66 -2.67 -15.95
N ARG A 635 -26.20 -2.68 -14.72
CA ARG A 635 -25.56 -3.33 -13.57
C ARG A 635 -26.30 -4.58 -13.17
N GLU A 636 -25.55 -5.61 -12.81
CA GLU A 636 -26.09 -6.89 -12.35
C GLU A 636 -25.34 -7.35 -11.11
N THR A 637 -25.96 -8.18 -10.29
CA THR A 637 -25.29 -8.82 -9.16
C THR A 637 -25.72 -10.27 -9.08
N ARG A 638 -24.76 -11.17 -8.90
CA ARG A 638 -25.03 -12.60 -8.68
C ARG A 638 -23.93 -13.25 -7.84
N LEU A 639 -24.19 -14.44 -7.34
CA LEU A 639 -23.19 -15.24 -6.64
C LEU A 639 -22.43 -16.12 -7.65
N VAL A 640 -21.12 -16.23 -7.44
CA VAL A 640 -20.24 -17.13 -8.18
C VAL A 640 -19.23 -17.77 -7.23
N LYS A 641 -18.60 -18.85 -7.66
CA LYS A 641 -17.52 -19.54 -6.96
C LYS A 641 -16.41 -19.92 -7.93
N LYS A 642 -15.29 -20.40 -7.38
CA LYS A 642 -14.19 -20.97 -8.16
C LYS A 642 -14.69 -22.04 -9.13
N GLY A 643 -14.21 -21.99 -10.37
CA GLY A 643 -14.59 -22.91 -11.45
C GLY A 643 -15.84 -22.51 -12.23
N ASP A 644 -16.65 -21.57 -11.74
CA ASP A 644 -17.77 -21.03 -12.52
C ASP A 644 -17.26 -20.30 -13.78
N VAL A 645 -18.08 -20.26 -14.82
CA VAL A 645 -17.79 -19.55 -16.08
C VAL A 645 -18.55 -18.23 -16.10
N VAL A 646 -17.85 -17.15 -16.43
CA VAL A 646 -18.46 -15.85 -16.71
C VAL A 646 -18.48 -15.61 -18.21
N SER A 647 -19.58 -15.07 -18.71
CA SER A 647 -19.76 -14.67 -20.10
C SER A 647 -19.75 -13.14 -20.17
N MET A 648 -18.73 -12.58 -20.82
CA MET A 648 -18.50 -11.14 -20.98
C MET A 648 -18.98 -10.71 -22.35
N LYS A 649 -20.27 -10.38 -22.46
CA LYS A 649 -20.87 -9.86 -23.70
C LYS A 649 -20.64 -8.35 -23.79
N MET A 650 -20.07 -7.89 -24.91
CA MET A 650 -19.71 -6.51 -25.16
C MET A 650 -20.26 -6.07 -26.52
N ALA A 651 -20.88 -4.89 -26.57
CA ALA A 651 -21.35 -4.26 -27.80
C ALA A 651 -20.17 -3.78 -28.67
N PRO A 652 -20.40 -3.35 -29.94
CA PRO A 652 -19.38 -2.66 -30.74
C PRO A 652 -18.75 -1.47 -29.99
N GLY A 653 -17.43 -1.47 -29.84
CA GLY A 653 -16.68 -0.47 -29.07
C GLY A 653 -16.95 -0.55 -27.57
N GLY A 654 -17.43 -1.70 -27.12
CA GLY A 654 -18.00 -1.94 -25.81
C GLY A 654 -17.03 -2.44 -24.76
N GLY A 655 -17.57 -2.73 -23.57
CA GLY A 655 -16.81 -3.21 -22.43
C GLY A 655 -17.65 -3.94 -21.39
N TRP A 656 -16.94 -4.63 -20.51
CA TRP A 656 -17.54 -5.41 -19.43
C TRP A 656 -16.60 -5.34 -18.23
N THR A 657 -17.12 -4.99 -17.05
CA THR A 657 -16.33 -4.85 -15.84
C THR A 657 -17.04 -5.52 -14.67
N ALA A 658 -16.30 -6.15 -13.76
CA ALA A 658 -16.88 -6.69 -12.55
C ALA A 658 -15.98 -6.57 -11.33
N ILE A 659 -16.62 -6.50 -10.16
CA ILE A 659 -15.99 -6.58 -8.84
C ILE A 659 -16.50 -7.85 -8.15
N LEU A 660 -15.58 -8.73 -7.79
CA LEU A 660 -15.85 -9.95 -7.04
C LEU A 660 -15.43 -9.75 -5.60
N THR A 661 -16.40 -9.71 -4.71
CA THR A 661 -16.17 -9.60 -3.26
C THR A 661 -16.44 -10.94 -2.59
N PRO A 662 -15.48 -11.55 -1.88
CA PRO A 662 -15.74 -12.78 -1.15
C PRO A 662 -16.84 -12.54 -0.10
N LEU A 663 -17.81 -13.44 -0.01
CA LEU A 663 -18.88 -13.36 1.01
C LEU A 663 -18.39 -13.82 2.39
N THR A 664 -17.38 -14.69 2.39
CA THR A 664 -16.63 -15.10 3.56
C THR A 664 -15.18 -14.78 3.24
N PRO A 665 -14.48 -13.94 4.01
CA PRO A 665 -13.08 -13.63 3.74
C PRO A 665 -12.29 -14.95 3.63
N PRO A 666 -11.40 -15.10 2.63
CA PRO A 666 -10.56 -16.28 2.56
C PRO A 666 -9.76 -16.40 3.87
N GLN A 667 -9.72 -17.61 4.42
CA GLN A 667 -8.93 -17.90 5.61
C GLN A 667 -7.47 -17.57 5.28
N LYS A 668 -6.92 -16.53 5.92
CA LYS A 668 -5.55 -16.07 5.69
C LYS A 668 -4.60 -17.27 5.85
N ALA A 669 -3.69 -17.47 4.89
CA ALA A 669 -2.60 -18.42 5.08
C ALA A 669 -1.65 -17.85 6.14
N PHE A 670 -1.54 -18.54 7.28
CA PHE A 670 -0.70 -18.11 8.40
C PHE A 670 0.70 -18.68 8.26
N THR A 671 1.71 -17.85 8.52
CA THR A 671 3.10 -18.29 8.54
C THR A 671 3.38 -19.14 9.78
N LEU A 672 4.48 -19.90 9.79
CA LEU A 672 4.92 -20.59 11.00
C LEU A 672 5.13 -19.60 12.17
N ALA A 673 5.58 -18.38 11.89
CA ALA A 673 5.72 -17.33 12.92
C ALA A 673 4.37 -16.90 13.50
N ASP A 674 3.34 -16.76 12.65
CA ASP A 674 1.99 -16.44 13.11
C ASP A 674 1.44 -17.53 14.02
N THR A 675 1.66 -18.80 13.68
CA THR A 675 1.24 -19.95 14.47
C THR A 675 2.02 -20.05 15.78
N LEU A 676 3.35 -19.95 15.75
CA LEU A 676 4.19 -20.10 16.95
C LEU A 676 3.91 -19.03 18.00
N ARG A 677 3.60 -17.80 17.58
CA ARG A 677 3.22 -16.72 18.49
C ARG A 677 1.77 -16.86 18.96
N GLY A 678 0.84 -17.18 18.06
CA GLY A 678 -0.59 -17.17 18.36
C GLY A 678 -1.15 -18.46 18.96
N SER A 679 -0.35 -19.51 19.14
CA SER A 679 -0.81 -20.78 19.71
C SER A 679 -0.15 -21.11 21.05
N LEU A 680 -0.90 -21.85 21.88
CA LEU A 680 -0.42 -22.46 23.12
C LEU A 680 0.11 -23.87 22.82
N THR A 681 1.40 -23.95 22.47
CA THR A 681 2.10 -25.21 22.16
C THR A 681 2.41 -26.04 23.42
N PRO A 682 2.71 -27.34 23.31
CA PRO A 682 3.22 -28.14 24.41
C PRO A 682 4.49 -27.57 25.05
N GLU A 683 5.29 -26.79 24.31
CA GLU A 683 6.51 -26.10 24.77
C GLU A 683 6.22 -24.82 25.58
N ARG A 684 4.99 -24.31 25.53
CA ARG A 684 4.50 -23.13 26.28
C ARG A 684 3.61 -23.50 27.47
N THR A 685 2.88 -24.60 27.41
CA THR A 685 1.82 -24.92 28.37
C THR A 685 2.27 -25.72 29.59
N TRP A 686 3.47 -26.33 29.55
CA TRP A 686 4.01 -27.11 30.67
C TRP A 686 4.60 -26.27 31.81
N TRP A 687 4.70 -24.95 31.61
CA TRP A 687 5.22 -24.01 32.59
C TRP A 687 4.33 -22.77 32.60
N ASP A 688 3.93 -22.39 33.81
CA ASP A 688 3.02 -21.29 34.07
C ASP A 688 3.78 -20.15 34.73
N ILE A 689 3.68 -18.94 34.18
CA ILE A 689 4.49 -17.83 34.65
C ILE A 689 3.90 -17.29 35.94
N GLN A 690 4.75 -17.14 36.93
CA GLN A 690 4.36 -16.60 38.22
C GLN A 690 4.87 -15.16 38.39
N ARG A 691 6.03 -14.81 37.80
CA ARG A 691 6.59 -13.46 37.90
C ARG A 691 7.64 -13.18 36.83
N TYR A 692 7.67 -11.94 36.35
CA TYR A 692 8.81 -11.37 35.62
C TYR A 692 9.61 -10.40 36.50
N ASP A 693 10.93 -10.53 36.49
CA ASP A 693 11.84 -9.50 36.98
C ASP A 693 12.78 -9.12 35.84
N LEU A 694 12.56 -7.94 35.25
CA LEU A 694 13.27 -7.48 34.06
C LEU A 694 14.31 -6.43 34.44
N THR A 695 15.46 -6.48 33.78
CA THR A 695 16.47 -5.43 33.80
C THR A 695 16.81 -5.00 32.39
N VAL A 696 16.84 -3.69 32.13
CA VAL A 696 17.23 -3.14 30.83
C VAL A 696 18.16 -1.94 30.99
N LYS A 697 19.21 -1.91 30.18
CA LYS A 697 20.13 -0.79 30.00
C LYS A 697 20.06 -0.32 28.53
N PRO A 698 19.26 0.73 28.24
CA PRO A 698 19.21 1.32 26.91
C PRO A 698 20.38 2.28 26.66
N ASP A 699 20.91 2.25 25.43
CA ASP A 699 21.83 3.24 24.90
C ASP A 699 21.12 4.09 23.86
N TYR A 700 20.86 5.35 24.21
CA TYR A 700 20.16 6.31 23.36
C TYR A 700 20.89 6.60 22.04
N ASN A 701 22.22 6.70 22.08
CA ASN A 701 23.02 7.10 20.92
C ASN A 701 23.24 5.92 19.98
N ALA A 702 23.55 4.75 20.54
CA ALA A 702 23.76 3.53 19.75
C ALA A 702 22.43 2.89 19.31
N LYS A 703 21.30 3.25 19.93
CA LYS A 703 19.98 2.62 19.77
C LYS A 703 20.05 1.11 20.02
N THR A 704 20.77 0.76 21.09
CA THR A 704 20.95 -0.63 21.52
C THR A 704 20.39 -0.82 22.92
N ILE A 705 20.10 -2.07 23.26
CA ILE A 705 19.71 -2.46 24.62
C ILE A 705 20.51 -3.68 25.03
N SER A 706 20.74 -3.80 26.33
CA SER A 706 21.20 -5.03 26.99
C SER A 706 20.37 -5.25 28.25
N GLY A 707 20.14 -6.49 28.62
CA GLY A 707 19.24 -6.77 29.72
C GLY A 707 19.22 -8.22 30.18
N ILE A 708 18.38 -8.46 31.18
CA ILE A 708 18.09 -9.77 31.76
C ILE A 708 16.57 -9.88 31.87
N SER A 709 16.02 -11.00 31.39
CA SER A 709 14.65 -11.41 31.67
C SER A 709 14.70 -12.58 32.65
N GLU A 710 14.31 -12.35 33.90
CA GLU A 710 14.19 -13.40 34.91
C GLU A 710 12.74 -13.81 35.03
N ILE A 711 12.46 -15.06 34.65
CA ILE A 711 11.11 -15.61 34.60
C ILE A 711 10.98 -16.66 35.69
N THR A 712 10.18 -16.35 36.71
CA THR A 712 9.80 -17.31 37.73
C THR A 712 8.54 -18.02 37.27
N TYR A 713 8.57 -19.35 37.23
CA TYR A 713 7.46 -20.16 36.71
C TYR A 713 7.20 -21.40 37.57
N LYS A 714 5.95 -21.87 37.53
CA LYS A 714 5.48 -23.12 38.11
C LYS A 714 5.44 -24.21 37.05
N VAL A 715 5.94 -25.40 37.38
CA VAL A 715 5.87 -26.55 36.47
C VAL A 715 4.46 -27.15 36.49
N THR A 716 3.80 -27.17 35.34
CA THR A 716 2.42 -27.67 35.13
C THR A 716 2.34 -28.88 34.20
N GLY A 717 3.45 -29.29 33.58
CA GLY A 717 3.53 -30.46 32.71
C GLY A 717 4.92 -31.08 32.65
N SER A 718 5.09 -32.10 31.79
CA SER A 718 6.30 -32.93 31.73
C SER A 718 7.20 -32.72 30.51
N ASN A 719 7.08 -31.59 29.81
CA ASN A 719 7.92 -31.31 28.63
C ASN A 719 9.31 -30.80 29.08
N ALA A 720 10.34 -31.13 28.31
CA ALA A 720 11.72 -30.70 28.56
C ALA A 720 12.13 -29.51 27.67
N ARG A 721 11.31 -29.12 26.69
CA ARG A 721 11.59 -28.04 25.75
C ARG A 721 10.72 -26.82 26.07
N MET A 722 11.34 -25.67 26.30
CA MET A 722 10.68 -24.41 26.65
C MET A 722 10.77 -23.43 25.48
N GLN A 723 9.65 -22.92 24.99
CA GLN A 723 9.61 -21.89 23.95
C GLN A 723 9.72 -20.49 24.58
N ILE A 724 10.66 -19.68 24.10
CA ILE A 724 10.82 -18.26 24.42
C ILE A 724 10.80 -17.44 23.13
N ASP A 725 10.07 -16.33 23.16
CA ASP A 725 9.95 -15.42 22.03
C ASP A 725 10.94 -14.26 22.19
N MET A 726 11.77 -14.03 21.17
CA MET A 726 12.70 -12.89 21.10
C MET A 726 13.00 -12.59 19.63
N ARG A 727 12.65 -11.38 19.18
CA ARG A 727 12.79 -10.99 17.77
C ARG A 727 14.18 -10.46 17.45
N GLU A 728 14.60 -10.72 16.22
CA GLU A 728 15.79 -10.07 15.65
C GLU A 728 15.59 -8.55 15.55
N PRO A 729 16.66 -7.74 15.68
CA PRO A 729 18.07 -8.15 15.70
C PRO A 729 18.65 -8.38 17.11
N LEU A 730 17.82 -8.54 18.14
CA LEU A 730 18.31 -8.91 19.48
C LEU A 730 18.76 -10.37 19.53
N LEU A 731 19.75 -10.64 20.39
CA LEU A 731 20.37 -11.94 20.55
C LEU A 731 20.29 -12.38 22.02
N ILE A 732 20.05 -13.68 22.24
CA ILE A 732 20.19 -14.31 23.55
C ILE A 732 21.65 -14.71 23.74
N ASP A 733 22.27 -14.20 24.80
CA ASP A 733 23.67 -14.44 25.15
C ASP A 733 23.84 -15.73 25.94
N SER A 734 23.02 -15.90 26.97
CA SER A 734 23.06 -17.07 27.85
C SER A 734 21.74 -17.27 28.58
N VAL A 735 21.51 -18.51 29.01
CA VAL A 735 20.32 -18.93 29.75
C VAL A 735 20.76 -19.73 30.97
N LEU A 736 20.33 -19.31 32.17
CA LEU A 736 20.64 -19.98 33.43
C LEU A 736 19.36 -20.43 34.13
N LEU A 737 19.28 -21.71 34.49
CA LEU A 737 18.26 -22.24 35.40
C LEU A 737 18.68 -21.98 36.85
N ASN A 738 17.78 -21.39 37.64
CA ASN A 738 17.96 -21.07 39.06
C ASN A 738 19.29 -20.35 39.35
N HIS A 739 19.69 -19.44 38.45
CA HIS A 739 20.94 -18.66 38.45
C HIS A 739 22.24 -19.47 38.55
N LYS A 740 22.21 -20.79 38.32
CA LYS A 740 23.36 -21.68 38.54
C LYS A 740 23.68 -22.56 37.34
N THR A 741 22.65 -23.17 36.75
CA THR A 741 22.86 -24.22 35.75
C THR A 741 22.69 -23.65 34.34
N PRO A 742 23.73 -23.61 33.50
CA PRO A 742 23.59 -23.16 32.12
C PRO A 742 22.74 -24.14 31.31
N LEU A 743 21.83 -23.60 30.50
CA LEU A 743 20.98 -24.37 29.60
C LEU A 743 21.41 -24.17 28.15
N THR A 744 21.26 -25.20 27.33
CA THR A 744 21.41 -25.07 25.88
C THR A 744 20.14 -24.49 25.28
N PHE A 745 20.31 -23.67 24.26
CA PHE A 745 19.20 -23.08 23.53
C PHE A 745 19.51 -22.98 22.05
N ALA A 746 18.48 -23.04 21.22
CA ALA A 746 18.61 -22.92 19.77
C ALA A 746 17.42 -22.14 19.21
N LYS A 747 17.68 -21.37 18.16
CA LYS A 747 16.64 -20.68 17.40
C LYS A 747 16.03 -21.62 16.37
N GLU A 748 14.71 -21.62 16.28
CA GLU A 748 13.98 -22.33 15.22
C GLU A 748 12.81 -21.46 14.76
N GLY A 749 12.84 -21.07 13.47
CA GLY A 749 11.89 -20.09 12.94
C GLY A 749 12.03 -18.73 13.63
N SER A 750 10.94 -18.26 14.26
CA SER A 750 10.87 -16.94 14.91
C SER A 750 11.03 -16.98 16.44
N VAL A 751 11.25 -18.17 17.01
CA VAL A 751 11.31 -18.39 18.46
C VAL A 751 12.60 -19.11 18.86
N TRP A 752 12.86 -19.14 20.15
CA TRP A 752 13.98 -19.82 20.77
C TRP A 752 13.48 -20.97 21.62
N TYR A 753 14.15 -22.11 21.53
CA TYR A 753 13.86 -23.26 22.37
C TYR A 753 14.99 -23.49 23.36
N ILE A 754 14.67 -23.43 24.65
CA ILE A 754 15.57 -23.74 25.75
C ILE A 754 15.36 -25.21 26.13
N GLN A 755 16.46 -25.95 26.23
CA GLN A 755 16.43 -27.33 26.72
C GLN A 755 16.54 -27.34 28.25
N SER A 756 15.43 -27.63 28.89
CA SER A 756 15.34 -27.80 30.34
C SER A 756 15.59 -29.26 30.75
N PRO A 757 16.23 -29.52 31.91
CA PRO A 757 16.15 -30.84 32.54
C PRO A 757 14.71 -31.14 32.98
N LYS A 758 14.41 -32.41 33.27
CA LYS A 758 13.14 -32.79 33.88
C LYS A 758 13.01 -32.14 35.26
N GLN A 759 11.88 -31.47 35.51
CA GLN A 759 11.59 -30.79 36.78
C GLN A 759 10.39 -31.46 37.47
N ALA A 760 10.29 -31.30 38.79
CA ALA A 760 9.17 -31.85 39.55
C ALA A 760 7.89 -31.06 39.28
N MET A 761 6.77 -31.76 39.09
CA MET A 761 5.44 -31.14 38.94
C MET A 761 5.15 -30.22 40.13
N ASN A 762 4.54 -29.05 39.88
CA ASN A 762 4.26 -27.99 40.85
C ASN A 762 5.47 -27.30 41.49
N SER A 763 6.71 -27.66 41.14
CA SER A 763 7.88 -26.93 41.63
C SER A 763 7.95 -25.52 41.02
N ILE A 764 8.46 -24.56 41.80
CA ILE A 764 8.75 -23.20 41.34
C ILE A 764 10.23 -23.13 40.97
N ASN A 765 10.51 -22.67 39.75
CA ASN A 765 11.86 -22.50 39.25
C ASN A 765 11.99 -21.13 38.58
N ASN A 766 13.22 -20.73 38.31
CA ASN A 766 13.55 -19.48 37.64
C ASN A 766 14.44 -19.76 36.42
N VAL A 767 14.17 -19.08 35.31
CA VAL A 767 15.09 -19.00 34.17
C VAL A 767 15.51 -17.55 33.97
N ALA A 768 16.82 -17.31 33.98
CA ALA A 768 17.42 -16.01 33.72
C ALA A 768 18.01 -16.00 32.31
N ILE A 769 17.53 -15.08 31.47
CA ILE A 769 17.89 -14.98 30.05
C ILE A 769 18.60 -13.64 29.83
N TYR A 770 19.89 -13.72 29.50
CA TYR A 770 20.71 -12.55 29.20
C TYR A 770 20.64 -12.25 27.71
N TYR A 771 20.51 -10.98 27.35
CA TYR A 771 20.36 -10.58 25.95
C TYR A 771 20.96 -9.20 25.67
N HIS A 772 21.32 -8.97 24.41
CA HIS A 772 21.70 -7.66 23.91
C HIS A 772 21.43 -7.51 22.41
N GLY A 773 21.58 -6.29 21.92
CA GLY A 773 21.65 -6.01 20.50
C GLY A 773 21.04 -4.66 20.14
N LYS A 774 20.88 -4.45 18.84
CA LYS A 774 20.16 -3.27 18.35
C LYS A 774 18.68 -3.41 18.66
N ALA A 775 18.08 -2.37 19.23
CA ALA A 775 16.64 -2.36 19.45
C ALA A 775 15.92 -2.19 18.11
N HIS A 776 14.78 -2.85 17.96
CA HIS A 776 13.84 -2.50 16.90
C HIS A 776 13.30 -1.09 17.17
N GLU A 777 13.48 -0.18 16.24
CA GLU A 777 13.03 1.21 16.38
C GLU A 777 11.61 1.35 15.80
N ALA A 778 10.69 1.91 16.59
CA ALA A 778 9.35 2.26 16.13
C ALA A 778 9.43 3.54 15.28
N VAL A 779 8.94 3.46 14.04
CA VAL A 779 8.90 4.53 13.05
C VAL A 779 7.65 5.40 13.20
N ARG A 780 6.51 4.81 13.58
CA ARG A 780 5.21 5.46 13.74
C ARG A 780 4.46 4.98 15.01
N PRO A 781 5.06 5.13 16.19
CA PRO A 781 4.43 4.67 17.44
C PRO A 781 3.10 5.42 17.68
N PRO A 782 2.06 4.74 18.21
CA PRO A 782 2.04 3.34 18.65
C PRO A 782 1.67 2.32 17.55
N TRP A 783 1.44 2.76 16.31
CA TRP A 783 0.88 1.94 15.23
C TRP A 783 1.85 0.91 14.65
N ASP A 784 3.14 1.08 14.94
CA ASP A 784 4.15 0.04 14.88
C ASP A 784 4.81 -0.15 16.26
N GLY A 785 5.31 -1.36 16.51
CA GLY A 785 5.92 -1.71 17.79
C GLY A 785 7.44 -1.49 17.80
N GLY A 786 8.02 -1.25 18.96
CA GLY A 786 9.46 -1.09 19.16
C GLY A 786 9.82 0.04 20.11
N TRP A 787 11.12 0.30 20.23
CA TRP A 787 11.66 1.44 20.97
C TRP A 787 11.50 2.74 20.19
N THR A 788 10.99 3.77 20.85
CA THR A 788 11.05 5.14 20.37
C THR A 788 12.31 5.80 20.93
N TRP A 789 13.18 6.29 20.05
CA TRP A 789 14.40 7.03 20.40
C TRP A 789 14.28 8.47 19.87
N THR A 790 13.74 9.39 20.68
CA THR A 790 13.48 10.77 20.23
C THR A 790 14.05 11.82 21.18
N THR A 791 13.91 13.09 20.81
CA THR A 791 14.18 14.21 21.71
C THR A 791 12.88 14.89 22.13
N ASP A 792 12.88 15.45 23.34
CA ASP A 792 11.88 16.43 23.73
C ASP A 792 12.10 17.80 23.03
N SER A 793 11.24 18.78 23.31
CA SER A 793 11.30 20.09 22.64
C SER A 793 12.55 20.92 22.98
N LEU A 794 13.30 20.53 24.01
CA LEU A 794 14.57 21.14 24.41
C LEU A 794 15.78 20.36 23.88
N GLY A 795 15.56 19.36 23.01
CA GLY A 795 16.63 18.56 22.42
C GLY A 795 17.21 17.50 23.36
N ARG A 796 16.49 17.13 24.43
CA ARG A 796 16.97 16.19 25.46
C ARG A 796 16.47 14.77 25.17
N PRO A 797 17.24 13.70 25.49
CA PRO A 797 16.82 12.33 25.24
C PRO A 797 15.47 11.98 25.85
N TRP A 798 14.60 11.35 25.05
CA TRP A 798 13.28 10.91 25.44
C TRP A 798 12.94 9.57 24.78
N MET A 799 12.69 8.55 25.59
CA MET A 799 12.56 7.16 25.13
C MET A 799 11.40 6.43 25.79
N THR A 800 10.77 5.55 25.03
CA THR A 800 9.76 4.61 25.53
C THR A 800 9.60 3.43 24.55
N VAL A 801 8.71 2.49 24.84
CA VAL A 801 8.40 1.34 24.00
C VAL A 801 6.89 1.23 23.78
N THR A 802 6.47 0.82 22.59
CA THR A 802 5.08 0.40 22.27
C THR A 802 5.13 -1.00 21.69
N CYS A 803 4.31 -1.95 22.17
CA CYS A 803 4.51 -3.35 21.74
C CYS A 803 3.29 -4.28 21.71
N GLN A 804 2.05 -3.85 21.98
CA GLN A 804 0.88 -4.76 21.99
C GLN A 804 0.73 -5.56 20.67
N GLY A 805 0.70 -4.86 19.53
CA GLY A 805 0.52 -5.48 18.21
C GLY A 805 1.66 -6.44 17.83
N LEU A 806 2.92 -5.99 17.83
CA LEU A 806 4.07 -6.83 17.45
C LEU A 806 4.52 -7.83 18.53
N GLY A 807 4.16 -7.56 19.78
CA GLY A 807 4.51 -8.35 20.94
C GLY A 807 5.70 -7.82 21.73
N ALA A 808 5.71 -8.13 23.03
CA ALA A 808 6.75 -7.76 23.97
C ALA A 808 8.13 -8.35 23.61
N SER A 809 8.14 -9.47 22.89
CA SER A 809 9.35 -10.13 22.35
C SER A 809 10.20 -9.25 21.43
N ILE A 810 9.69 -8.10 21.03
CA ILE A 810 10.44 -7.12 20.25
C ILE A 810 11.55 -6.41 21.05
N TRP A 811 11.51 -6.48 22.38
CA TRP A 811 12.52 -5.82 23.21
C TRP A 811 13.00 -6.58 24.45
N TYR A 812 12.35 -7.68 24.86
CA TYR A 812 12.90 -8.61 25.85
C TYR A 812 12.43 -10.04 25.62
N PRO A 813 13.18 -11.07 26.04
CA PRO A 813 12.76 -12.46 25.93
C PRO A 813 11.59 -12.75 26.87
N CYS A 814 10.49 -13.29 26.35
CA CYS A 814 9.30 -13.60 27.13
C CYS A 814 8.49 -14.75 26.53
N LYS A 815 7.46 -15.20 27.26
CA LYS A 815 6.34 -15.95 26.68
C LYS A 815 5.38 -14.92 26.06
N ASP A 816 5.46 -14.77 24.74
CA ASP A 816 4.71 -13.74 24.01
C ASP A 816 3.41 -14.31 23.46
N HIS A 817 2.41 -14.42 24.34
CA HIS A 817 1.05 -14.85 24.02
C HIS A 817 0.04 -13.97 24.77
N GLN A 818 -1.11 -13.72 24.15
CA GLN A 818 -2.13 -12.78 24.66
C GLN A 818 -2.67 -13.20 26.04
N SER A 819 -2.81 -14.50 26.29
CA SER A 819 -3.36 -15.03 27.54
C SER A 819 -2.39 -15.12 28.72
N ASP A 820 -1.12 -14.76 28.56
CA ASP A 820 -0.11 -14.98 29.60
C ASP A 820 0.09 -13.74 30.48
N GLU A 821 -0.37 -13.85 31.73
CA GLU A 821 -0.18 -12.85 32.78
C GLU A 821 0.48 -13.50 34.01
N PRO A 822 1.54 -12.91 34.59
CA PRO A 822 2.18 -13.43 35.78
C PRO A 822 1.32 -13.17 37.02
N ASP A 823 0.85 -14.23 37.69
CA ASP A 823 -0.03 -14.13 38.87
C ASP A 823 0.52 -13.25 40.02
N LYS A 824 1.85 -13.13 40.13
CA LYS A 824 2.55 -12.36 41.18
C LYS A 824 3.21 -11.10 40.64
N GLY A 825 2.63 -10.55 39.56
CA GLY A 825 3.04 -9.31 38.93
C GLY A 825 4.42 -9.34 38.29
N ALA A 826 4.98 -8.15 38.12
CA ALA A 826 6.26 -7.96 37.45
C ALA A 826 7.06 -6.79 38.04
N SER A 827 8.37 -6.80 37.85
CA SER A 827 9.22 -5.63 38.07
C SER A 827 10.06 -5.27 36.84
N LEU A 828 10.35 -3.98 36.70
CA LEU A 828 11.25 -3.45 35.68
C LEU A 828 12.32 -2.57 36.33
N THR A 829 13.57 -2.98 36.16
CA THR A 829 14.77 -2.21 36.54
C THR A 829 15.36 -1.54 35.31
N MET A 830 15.35 -0.22 35.27
CA MET A 830 15.92 0.59 34.18
C MET A 830 17.23 1.22 34.62
N ILE A 831 18.31 0.94 33.90
CA ILE A 831 19.64 1.52 34.15
C ILE A 831 19.87 2.62 33.11
N VAL A 832 19.76 3.88 33.54
CA VAL A 832 19.78 5.06 32.65
C VAL A 832 20.82 6.08 33.14
N PRO A 833 21.28 7.02 32.30
CA PRO A 833 22.12 8.14 32.75
C PRO A 833 21.51 8.83 33.99
N ASP A 834 22.33 9.17 34.97
CA ASP A 834 21.88 9.81 36.23
C ASP A 834 21.18 11.17 36.03
N THR A 835 21.36 11.76 34.86
CA THR A 835 20.65 12.97 34.42
C THR A 835 19.19 12.70 34.01
N LEU A 836 18.76 11.46 33.78
CA LEU A 836 17.40 11.11 33.33
C LEU A 836 16.59 10.44 34.45
N THR A 837 15.28 10.60 34.36
CA THR A 837 14.30 9.92 35.21
C THR A 837 13.70 8.75 34.43
N ALA A 838 13.59 7.59 35.05
CA ALA A 838 12.95 6.41 34.46
C ALA A 838 11.72 5.98 35.29
N ILE A 839 10.58 5.82 34.60
CA ILE A 839 9.26 5.53 35.16
C ILE A 839 8.73 4.24 34.51
N SER A 840 7.96 3.47 35.26
CA SER A 840 7.23 2.32 34.73
C SER A 840 5.96 2.03 35.54
N MET A 841 5.37 0.85 35.36
CA MET A 841 4.17 0.36 36.04
C MET A 841 4.29 0.32 37.58
N GLY A 842 3.16 0.37 38.27
CA GLY A 842 3.04 0.16 39.72
C GLY A 842 3.79 1.13 40.61
N ARG A 843 4.45 0.65 41.66
CA ARG A 843 5.11 1.50 42.66
C ARG A 843 6.63 1.46 42.53
N LEU A 844 7.27 2.58 42.85
CA LEU A 844 8.73 2.68 42.89
C LEU A 844 9.24 1.88 44.10
N GLU A 845 9.99 0.81 43.85
CA GLU A 845 10.62 0.02 44.92
C GLU A 845 11.98 0.59 45.32
N SER A 846 12.79 1.02 44.35
CA SER A 846 14.12 1.59 44.66
C SER A 846 14.66 2.51 43.55
N LYS A 847 15.47 3.47 43.99
CA LYS A 847 16.32 4.34 43.14
C LYS A 847 17.75 4.25 43.67
N LYS A 848 18.68 3.72 42.88
CA LYS A 848 20.05 3.48 43.30
C LYS A 848 21.06 4.08 42.31
N PRO A 849 21.87 5.09 42.72
CA PRO A 849 23.02 5.52 41.94
C PRO A 849 24.06 4.40 41.85
N ASN A 850 24.62 4.16 40.65
CA ASN A 850 25.53 3.04 40.41
C ASN A 850 27.02 3.42 40.53
N GLY A 851 27.35 4.71 40.61
CA GLY A 851 28.73 5.20 40.72
C GLY A 851 29.48 5.32 39.38
N ASP A 852 28.84 5.03 38.25
CA ASP A 852 29.40 5.05 36.89
C ASP A 852 28.71 6.10 35.97
N GLY A 853 28.03 7.09 36.56
CA GLY A 853 27.21 8.06 35.83
C GLY A 853 25.82 7.55 35.43
N THR A 854 25.41 6.38 35.92
CA THR A 854 24.06 5.84 35.75
C THR A 854 23.31 5.70 37.07
N THR A 855 21.98 5.66 36.99
CA THR A 855 21.06 5.37 38.10
C THR A 855 20.12 4.23 37.70
N SER A 856 19.95 3.28 38.61
CA SER A 856 18.98 2.19 38.49
C SER A 856 17.66 2.60 39.14
N TRP A 857 16.56 2.48 38.39
CA TRP A 857 15.19 2.71 38.86
C TRP A 857 14.41 1.41 38.77
N LYS A 858 13.90 0.92 39.91
CA LYS A 858 13.11 -0.31 39.96
C LYS A 858 11.66 -0.02 40.33
N TRP A 859 10.75 -0.42 39.46
CA TRP A 859 9.31 -0.29 39.62
C TRP A 859 8.66 -1.67 39.60
N ALA A 860 7.55 -1.86 40.31
CA ALA A 860 6.87 -3.14 40.36
C ALA A 860 5.35 -3.00 40.53
N VAL A 861 4.64 -3.94 39.90
CA VAL A 861 3.23 -4.25 40.18
C VAL A 861 3.11 -5.55 40.97
N VAL A 862 2.05 -5.67 41.77
CA VAL A 862 1.73 -6.89 42.52
C VAL A 862 0.57 -7.67 41.91
N ASN A 863 -0.27 -7.03 41.10
CA ASN A 863 -1.38 -7.67 40.39
C ASN A 863 -0.91 -8.32 39.08
N PRO A 864 -1.69 -9.26 38.52
CA PRO A 864 -1.46 -9.80 37.17
C PRO A 864 -1.31 -8.68 36.15
N ILE A 865 -0.45 -8.89 35.16
CA ILE A 865 -0.10 -7.87 34.15
C ILE A 865 0.23 -8.51 32.81
N SER A 866 -0.42 -8.04 31.75
CA SER A 866 -0.05 -8.41 30.38
C SER A 866 1.38 -7.98 30.06
N ASN A 867 2.14 -8.86 29.39
CA ASN A 867 3.56 -8.63 29.10
C ASN A 867 3.83 -7.31 28.35
N TYR A 868 2.92 -6.88 27.46
CA TYR A 868 3.07 -5.66 26.67
C TYR A 868 2.88 -4.37 27.49
N CYS A 869 2.28 -4.46 28.68
CA CYS A 869 2.13 -3.36 29.63
C CYS A 869 3.42 -3.09 30.42
N ILE A 870 4.43 -3.95 30.28
CA ILE A 870 5.68 -3.81 31.01
C ILE A 870 6.59 -2.81 30.29
N ILE A 871 6.40 -1.49 30.48
CA ILE A 871 7.01 -0.48 29.60
C ILE A 871 7.87 0.55 30.34
N PRO A 872 9.08 0.87 29.83
CA PRO A 872 9.89 1.98 30.32
C PRO A 872 9.45 3.33 29.73
N TYR A 873 9.52 4.38 30.55
CA TYR A 873 9.48 5.79 30.12
C TYR A 873 10.68 6.51 30.67
N ILE A 874 11.52 7.05 29.79
CA ILE A 874 12.82 7.60 30.18
C ILE A 874 12.97 9.00 29.58
N GLY A 875 13.17 10.00 30.44
CA GLY A 875 13.26 11.39 30.02
C GLY A 875 13.46 12.34 31.19
N LYS A 876 13.28 13.64 30.94
CA LYS A 876 13.40 14.71 31.94
C LYS A 876 12.06 14.99 32.63
N TYR A 877 11.60 13.98 33.36
CA TYR A 877 10.30 14.01 34.03
C TYR A 877 10.35 14.64 35.44
N THR A 878 9.24 15.28 35.81
CA THR A 878 8.89 15.63 37.18
C THR A 878 7.56 14.96 37.58
N ASN A 879 7.24 14.95 38.87
CA ASN A 879 6.05 14.30 39.43
C ASN A 879 5.28 15.19 40.40
N TRP A 880 3.96 15.05 40.42
CA TRP A 880 3.12 15.39 41.57
C TRP A 880 2.00 14.35 41.72
N SER A 881 1.44 14.26 42.92
CA SER A 881 0.41 13.28 43.25
C SER A 881 -0.83 13.93 43.87
N GLU A 882 -1.96 13.24 43.74
CA GLU A 882 -3.18 13.50 44.49
C GLU A 882 -3.77 12.19 45.02
N VAL A 883 -4.77 12.29 45.90
CA VAL A 883 -5.51 11.15 46.42
C VAL A 883 -6.95 11.24 45.94
N PHE A 884 -7.35 10.30 45.09
CA PHE A 884 -8.73 10.14 44.66
C PHE A 884 -9.51 9.33 45.71
N LYS A 885 -10.72 9.80 46.06
CA LYS A 885 -11.63 9.09 46.96
C LYS A 885 -12.52 8.16 46.15
N GLY A 886 -12.01 6.99 45.81
CA GLY A 886 -12.74 6.02 44.99
C GLY A 886 -13.54 5.02 45.82
N GLU A 887 -14.31 4.17 45.14
CA GLU A 887 -15.25 3.22 45.74
C GLU A 887 -14.57 2.17 46.65
N LYS A 888 -13.28 1.83 46.42
CA LYS A 888 -12.51 0.89 47.27
C LYS A 888 -11.66 1.60 48.35
N GLY A 889 -11.70 2.93 48.41
CA GLY A 889 -10.95 3.74 49.38
C GLY A 889 -10.09 4.80 48.72
N ASN A 890 -8.96 5.15 49.35
CA ASN A 890 -8.03 6.13 48.79
C ASN A 890 -7.20 5.50 47.66
N LEU A 891 -7.27 6.08 46.47
CA LEU A 891 -6.43 5.73 45.33
C LEU A 891 -5.33 6.78 45.16
N ASP A 892 -4.07 6.34 45.12
CA ASP A 892 -2.94 7.20 44.80
C ASP A 892 -2.92 7.48 43.29
N VAL A 893 -2.98 8.76 42.92
CA VAL A 893 -2.96 9.22 41.53
C VAL A 893 -1.69 10.04 41.31
N ASN A 894 -0.84 9.63 40.37
CA ASN A 894 0.42 10.31 40.06
C ASN A 894 0.45 10.85 38.63
N TYR A 895 1.18 11.94 38.42
CA TYR A 895 1.33 12.55 37.11
C TYR A 895 2.80 12.79 36.80
N TRP A 896 3.31 12.09 35.80
CA TRP A 896 4.68 12.22 35.34
C TRP A 896 4.72 12.94 34.00
N VAL A 897 5.24 14.16 34.00
CA VAL A 897 5.31 15.02 32.81
C VAL A 897 6.70 15.58 32.62
N LEU A 898 7.04 16.01 31.41
CA LEU A 898 8.28 16.71 31.16
C LEU A 898 8.30 18.00 31.98
N ASP A 899 9.45 18.29 32.58
CA ASP A 899 9.61 19.38 33.56
C ASP A 899 9.02 20.74 33.11
N TYR A 900 9.18 21.11 31.84
CA TYR A 900 8.66 22.36 31.29
C TYR A 900 7.13 22.37 31.06
N ASN A 901 6.45 21.22 31.11
CA ASN A 901 5.00 21.10 30.96
C ASN A 901 4.24 21.07 32.30
N THR A 902 4.95 21.09 33.43
CA THR A 902 4.38 20.92 34.78
C THR A 902 3.16 21.80 35.06
N ASP A 903 3.27 23.11 34.84
CA ASP A 903 2.19 24.04 35.19
C ASP A 903 0.96 23.84 34.30
N LYS A 904 1.21 23.58 33.00
CA LYS A 904 0.16 23.26 32.03
C LYS A 904 -0.58 21.97 32.43
N ALA A 905 0.17 20.96 32.83
CA ALA A 905 -0.37 19.67 33.20
C ALA A 905 -1.17 19.74 34.52
N LYS A 906 -0.67 20.45 35.53
CA LYS A 906 -1.38 20.69 36.81
C LYS A 906 -2.71 21.42 36.61
N ALA A 907 -2.80 22.35 35.67
CA ALA A 907 -4.02 23.07 35.36
C ALA A 907 -5.05 22.24 34.57
N TYR A 908 -4.63 21.11 33.98
CA TYR A 908 -5.41 20.38 32.99
C TYR A 908 -5.78 18.96 33.44
N MET A 909 -4.78 18.11 33.71
CA MET A 909 -4.95 16.67 33.91
C MET A 909 -5.82 16.29 35.12
N PRO A 910 -5.70 16.94 36.31
CA PRO A 910 -6.48 16.53 37.47
C PRO A 910 -7.99 16.55 37.23
N LYS A 911 -8.50 17.58 36.56
CA LYS A 911 -9.93 17.68 36.24
C LYS A 911 -10.39 16.51 35.35
N GLU A 912 -9.66 16.23 34.28
CA GLU A 912 -10.02 15.19 33.32
C GLU A 912 -9.94 13.79 33.97
N VAL A 913 -8.90 13.51 34.75
CA VAL A 913 -8.73 12.23 35.46
C VAL A 913 -9.81 12.05 36.54
N ASN A 914 -10.14 13.07 37.32
CA ASN A 914 -11.21 12.96 38.32
C ASN A 914 -12.57 12.72 37.68
N ASN A 915 -12.87 13.35 36.55
CA ASN A 915 -14.11 13.11 35.81
C ASN A 915 -14.15 11.68 35.26
N MET A 916 -13.03 11.22 34.69
CA MET A 916 -12.86 9.86 34.19
C MET A 916 -13.10 8.82 35.28
N LEU A 917 -12.38 8.90 36.40
CA LEU A 917 -12.48 7.93 37.50
C LEU A 917 -13.89 7.88 38.07
N LYS A 918 -14.57 9.03 38.25
CA LYS A 918 -15.97 9.07 38.72
C LYS A 918 -16.93 8.39 37.76
N ALA A 919 -16.83 8.70 36.47
CA ALA A 919 -17.71 8.13 35.45
C ALA A 919 -17.49 6.61 35.30
N PHE A 920 -16.22 6.19 35.28
CA PHE A 920 -15.86 4.78 35.12
C PHE A 920 -16.16 3.98 36.38
N GLU A 921 -15.90 4.49 37.59
CA GLU A 921 -16.32 3.80 38.80
C GLU A 921 -17.84 3.67 38.87
N TYR A 922 -18.61 4.68 38.45
CA TYR A 922 -20.07 4.58 38.34
C TYR A 922 -20.51 3.45 37.40
N TRP A 923 -19.98 3.41 36.16
CA TRP A 923 -20.42 2.47 35.12
C TRP A 923 -19.82 1.06 35.24
N PHE A 924 -18.59 0.94 35.73
CA PHE A 924 -17.80 -0.30 35.68
C PHE A 924 -17.42 -0.84 37.07
N GLY A 925 -17.56 -0.03 38.12
CA GLY A 925 -17.15 -0.40 39.48
C GLY A 925 -15.73 0.07 39.81
N PRO A 926 -15.23 -0.22 41.02
CA PRO A 926 -13.99 0.35 41.54
C PRO A 926 -12.82 0.14 40.58
N TYR A 927 -11.90 1.12 40.51
CA TYR A 927 -10.64 0.98 39.77
C TYR A 927 -9.94 -0.34 40.15
N PRO A 928 -9.46 -1.15 39.19
CA PRO A 928 -9.04 -2.53 39.49
C PRO A 928 -7.66 -2.67 40.15
N PHE A 929 -6.80 -1.64 40.18
CA PHE A 929 -5.40 -1.76 40.60
C PHE A 929 -5.00 -0.79 41.73
N TYR A 930 -5.80 -0.67 42.79
CA TYR A 930 -5.52 0.24 43.93
C TYR A 930 -4.15 -0.02 44.57
N GLU A 931 -3.74 -1.28 44.63
CA GLU A 931 -2.49 -1.74 45.23
C GLU A 931 -1.27 -1.21 44.44
N ASP A 932 -1.41 -1.05 43.13
CA ASP A 932 -0.37 -0.55 42.22
C ASP A 932 -0.43 0.99 42.05
N GLY A 933 -1.61 1.57 42.26
CA GLY A 933 -1.91 2.99 42.04
C GLY A 933 -2.22 3.29 40.57
N TYR A 934 -2.69 4.51 40.30
CA TYR A 934 -2.90 5.01 38.94
C TYR A 934 -1.89 6.11 38.63
N LYS A 935 -1.34 6.13 37.41
CA LYS A 935 -0.58 7.30 36.95
C LYS A 935 -0.75 7.57 35.47
N LEU A 936 -0.67 8.84 35.11
CA LEU A 936 -0.48 9.28 33.72
C LEU A 936 0.98 9.62 33.47
N VAL A 937 1.53 9.14 32.36
CA VAL A 937 2.92 9.40 31.95
C VAL A 937 2.95 10.07 30.59
N GLU A 938 3.45 11.31 30.52
CA GLU A 938 3.60 12.03 29.26
C GLU A 938 4.55 11.28 28.31
N THR A 939 4.16 11.16 27.05
CA THR A 939 4.91 10.44 26.01
C THR A 939 4.92 11.20 24.69
N SER A 940 5.85 10.83 23.80
CA SER A 940 5.99 11.42 22.46
C SER A 940 4.99 10.88 21.45
N ASN A 941 4.39 9.70 21.72
CA ASN A 941 3.39 9.08 20.86
C ASN A 941 1.97 9.64 21.14
N THR A 942 0.88 8.96 20.79
CA THR A 942 -0.50 9.45 21.04
C THR A 942 -1.02 9.09 22.44
N GLY A 943 -0.72 7.89 22.91
CA GLY A 943 -1.36 7.23 24.05
C GLY A 943 -1.24 5.70 23.91
N MET A 944 -1.33 5.00 25.03
CA MET A 944 -1.33 3.53 25.19
C MET A 944 -1.78 3.18 26.62
N GLU A 945 -2.46 2.05 26.72
CA GLU A 945 -3.14 1.45 27.87
C GLU A 945 -2.23 0.71 28.86
N HIS A 946 -0.99 1.15 29.06
CA HIS A 946 -0.07 0.42 29.92
C HIS A 946 -0.56 0.42 31.38
N GLN A 947 -0.85 -0.78 31.91
CA GLN A 947 -1.44 -1.00 33.23
C GLN A 947 -0.81 -0.14 34.31
N SER A 948 -1.63 0.58 35.08
CA SER A 948 -1.23 1.51 36.16
C SER A 948 -0.30 2.67 35.73
N ALA A 949 0.10 2.77 34.46
CA ALA A 949 1.01 3.75 33.88
C ALA A 949 0.57 4.20 32.49
N VAL A 950 -0.70 4.61 32.40
CA VAL A 950 -1.36 5.02 31.16
C VAL A 950 -0.57 6.15 30.50
N SER A 951 -0.27 6.00 29.22
CA SER A 951 0.58 6.94 28.50
C SER A 951 -0.24 8.09 27.90
N TYR A 952 0.30 9.31 27.96
CA TYR A 952 -0.40 10.53 27.57
C TYR A 952 0.34 11.32 26.50
N GLY A 953 -0.22 11.35 25.28
CA GLY A 953 0.37 12.01 24.12
C GLY A 953 -0.57 12.96 23.37
N ASN A 954 -1.58 13.50 24.08
CA ASN A 954 -2.62 14.36 23.49
C ASN A 954 -2.24 15.85 23.46
N TRP A 955 -1.10 16.21 24.05
CA TRP A 955 -0.57 17.57 24.13
C TRP A 955 -1.49 18.57 24.82
N TYR A 956 -2.29 18.11 25.79
CA TYR A 956 -3.17 18.94 26.62
C TYR A 956 -4.22 19.67 25.76
N LYS A 957 -4.85 18.92 24.85
CA LYS A 957 -5.88 19.41 23.94
C LYS A 957 -7.16 18.59 24.10
N PRO A 958 -8.34 19.21 23.99
CA PRO A 958 -9.58 18.46 23.91
C PRO A 958 -9.66 17.61 22.63
N GLY A 959 -10.50 16.57 22.66
CA GLY A 959 -10.65 15.59 21.59
C GLY A 959 -9.38 14.82 21.31
N TYR A 960 -9.30 14.21 20.13
CA TYR A 960 -8.13 13.43 19.71
C TYR A 960 -7.15 14.32 18.94
N ARG A 961 -6.15 14.83 19.66
CA ARG A 961 -5.18 15.84 19.20
C ARG A 961 -5.85 17.12 18.66
N GLY A 962 -6.94 17.55 19.30
CA GLY A 962 -7.72 18.71 18.85
C GLY A 962 -8.68 18.41 17.71
N ARG A 963 -9.07 17.14 17.51
CA ARG A 963 -10.03 16.72 16.48
C ARG A 963 -11.20 15.97 17.09
N ASP A 964 -12.35 16.14 16.45
CA ASP A 964 -13.58 15.44 16.81
C ASP A 964 -13.77 14.18 15.94
N GLY A 965 -13.59 13.01 16.56
CA GLY A 965 -13.80 11.73 15.88
C GLY A 965 -15.26 11.48 15.49
N SER A 966 -16.23 12.00 16.27
CA SER A 966 -17.65 11.80 15.99
C SER A 966 -18.19 12.80 14.96
N GLY A 967 -17.58 13.99 14.87
CA GLY A 967 -18.07 15.10 14.05
C GLY A 967 -19.34 15.76 14.59
N THR A 968 -19.69 15.53 15.85
CA THR A 968 -20.91 16.06 16.50
C THR A 968 -20.65 17.25 17.43
N GLY A 969 -19.39 17.64 17.61
CA GLY A 969 -18.92 18.64 18.55
C GLY A 969 -18.70 18.10 19.96
N TRP A 970 -19.29 16.96 20.32
CA TRP A 970 -19.16 16.36 21.66
C TRP A 970 -17.76 15.83 21.94
N GLY A 971 -17.06 15.29 20.92
CA GLY A 971 -15.68 14.82 21.09
C GLY A 971 -14.69 15.92 21.46
N MET A 972 -15.04 17.21 21.28
CA MET A 972 -14.18 18.34 21.64
C MET A 972 -14.37 18.85 23.08
N LYS A 973 -15.18 18.18 23.90
CA LYS A 973 -15.50 18.65 25.27
C LYS A 973 -14.70 17.97 26.40
N TRP A 974 -13.84 17.01 26.05
CA TRP A 974 -13.08 16.16 26.98
C TRP A 974 -11.76 15.73 26.34
N ASP A 975 -10.80 15.22 27.12
CA ASP A 975 -9.55 14.69 26.59
C ASP A 975 -9.72 13.24 26.10
N PHE A 976 -9.60 13.01 24.78
CA PHE A 976 -9.81 11.67 24.22
C PHE A 976 -8.87 10.61 24.80
N ILE A 977 -7.58 10.95 24.92
CA ILE A 977 -6.55 9.99 25.34
C ILE A 977 -6.73 9.61 26.80
N ILE A 978 -7.01 10.57 27.68
CA ILE A 978 -7.21 10.25 29.11
C ILE A 978 -8.38 9.28 29.28
N ILE A 979 -9.50 9.54 28.59
CA ILE A 979 -10.71 8.71 28.74
C ILE A 979 -10.51 7.35 28.06
N HIS A 980 -10.07 7.31 26.80
CA HIS A 980 -9.92 6.07 26.05
C HIS A 980 -8.86 5.16 26.71
N GLU A 981 -7.62 5.64 26.83
CA GLU A 981 -6.53 4.79 27.30
C GLU A 981 -6.72 4.32 28.75
N SER A 982 -7.41 5.11 29.59
CA SER A 982 -7.74 4.68 30.96
C SER A 982 -8.92 3.71 31.01
N GLY A 983 -9.79 3.68 30.00
CA GLY A 983 -10.89 2.72 29.93
C GLY A 983 -10.39 1.28 29.86
N HIS A 984 -9.21 1.08 29.27
CA HIS A 984 -8.54 -0.21 29.21
C HIS A 984 -8.12 -0.77 30.57
N GLU A 985 -8.03 0.06 31.62
CA GLU A 985 -7.79 -0.44 32.98
C GLU A 985 -8.91 -1.40 33.42
N TRP A 986 -10.15 -1.17 32.98
CA TRP A 986 -11.28 -2.09 33.18
C TRP A 986 -11.40 -3.14 32.06
N PHE A 987 -11.21 -2.74 30.80
CA PHE A 987 -11.36 -3.62 29.62
C PHE A 987 -10.08 -3.66 28.79
N GLY A 988 -9.19 -4.60 29.10
CA GLY A 988 -7.81 -4.58 28.61
C GLY A 988 -6.90 -5.23 29.62
N ASN A 989 -6.81 -4.62 30.79
CA ASN A 989 -5.90 -4.99 31.87
C ASN A 989 -6.60 -5.77 33.00
N ASN A 990 -7.82 -5.37 33.41
CA ASN A 990 -8.58 -6.15 34.39
C ASN A 990 -9.27 -7.37 33.77
N ILE A 991 -9.83 -7.18 32.57
CA ILE A 991 -10.42 -8.22 31.74
C ILE A 991 -9.56 -8.36 30.49
N THR A 992 -8.62 -9.29 30.53
CA THR A 992 -7.67 -9.55 29.45
C THR A 992 -8.25 -10.59 28.49
N THR A 993 -7.93 -10.56 27.20
CA THR A 993 -8.41 -11.53 26.23
C THR A 993 -7.48 -12.75 26.15
N ASN A 994 -7.99 -13.92 25.80
CA ASN A 994 -7.17 -15.13 25.65
C ASN A 994 -6.46 -15.21 24.30
N ASP A 995 -7.04 -14.61 23.28
CA ASP A 995 -6.55 -14.61 21.91
C ASP A 995 -6.68 -13.20 21.32
N LEU A 996 -5.80 -12.84 20.39
CA LEU A 996 -5.92 -11.59 19.65
C LEU A 996 -7.23 -11.53 18.86
N ALA A 997 -7.84 -12.67 18.56
CA ALA A 997 -9.14 -12.74 17.92
C ALA A 997 -10.27 -12.16 18.78
N ASP A 998 -10.08 -12.12 20.10
CA ASP A 998 -11.03 -11.60 21.07
C ASP A 998 -10.84 -10.09 21.38
N MET A 999 -9.89 -9.41 20.73
CA MET A 999 -9.51 -8.01 21.00
C MET A 999 -10.64 -6.98 20.95
N TRP A 1000 -11.79 -7.31 20.36
CA TRP A 1000 -12.97 -6.45 20.44
C TRP A 1000 -13.46 -6.26 21.88
N VAL A 1001 -13.14 -7.16 22.81
CA VAL A 1001 -13.44 -6.98 24.23
C VAL A 1001 -12.62 -5.82 24.80
N HIS A 1002 -11.36 -5.67 24.39
CA HIS A 1002 -10.52 -4.55 24.78
C HIS A 1002 -10.99 -3.26 24.11
N GLU A 1003 -10.99 -3.23 22.78
CA GLU A 1003 -11.21 -1.99 22.03
C GLU A 1003 -12.68 -1.56 22.00
N GLY A 1004 -13.60 -2.51 21.95
CA GLY A 1004 -15.02 -2.25 21.81
C GLY A 1004 -15.65 -1.70 23.08
N PHE A 1005 -15.34 -2.30 24.24
CA PHE A 1005 -15.80 -1.79 25.52
C PHE A 1005 -15.08 -0.51 25.91
N THR A 1006 -13.78 -0.38 25.62
CA THR A 1006 -13.06 0.88 25.87
C THR A 1006 -13.56 2.01 24.99
N ASN A 1007 -13.83 1.79 23.70
CA ASN A 1007 -14.47 2.82 22.88
C ASN A 1007 -15.91 3.12 23.36
N TYR A 1008 -16.62 2.13 23.90
CA TYR A 1008 -17.91 2.36 24.55
C TYR A 1008 -17.81 3.15 25.86
N SER A 1009 -16.67 3.07 26.57
CA SER A 1009 -16.38 3.87 27.77
C SER A 1009 -16.50 5.36 27.50
N GLU A 1010 -16.11 5.82 26.31
CA GLU A 1010 -16.26 7.21 25.87
C GLU A 1010 -17.73 7.63 25.83
N THR A 1011 -18.60 6.74 25.35
CA THR A 1011 -20.04 7.00 25.23
C THR A 1011 -20.67 7.11 26.61
N VAL A 1012 -20.34 6.20 27.54
CA VAL A 1012 -20.90 6.24 28.90
C VAL A 1012 -20.26 7.31 29.79
N PHE A 1013 -19.03 7.73 29.48
CA PHE A 1013 -18.42 8.94 30.06
C PHE A 1013 -19.21 10.19 29.65
N ILE A 1014 -19.49 10.34 28.35
CA ILE A 1014 -20.29 11.47 27.85
C ILE A 1014 -21.69 11.45 28.47
N ASP A 1015 -22.31 10.28 28.60
CA ASP A 1015 -23.59 10.14 29.27
C ASP A 1015 -23.53 10.65 30.72
N TYR A 1016 -22.53 10.21 31.50
CA TYR A 1016 -22.37 10.62 32.89
C TYR A 1016 -22.17 12.13 33.05
N ILE A 1017 -21.42 12.77 32.15
CA ILE A 1017 -21.05 14.20 32.26
C ILE A 1017 -22.06 15.12 31.56
N PHE A 1018 -22.62 14.71 30.42
CA PHE A 1018 -23.40 15.55 29.51
C PHE A 1018 -24.81 15.03 29.22
N GLY A 1019 -25.15 13.80 29.64
CA GLY A 1019 -26.46 13.18 29.51
C GLY A 1019 -26.64 12.30 28.27
N GLU A 1020 -27.71 11.51 28.30
CA GLU A 1020 -28.05 10.47 27.31
C GLU A 1020 -28.08 10.97 25.86
N GLU A 1021 -28.65 12.15 25.60
CA GLU A 1021 -28.75 12.70 24.24
C GLU A 1021 -27.36 12.98 23.63
N ALA A 1022 -26.44 13.52 24.44
CA ALA A 1022 -25.06 13.76 24.00
C ALA A 1022 -24.34 12.44 23.69
N ALA A 1023 -24.60 11.40 24.50
CA ALA A 1023 -24.04 10.07 24.31
C ALA A 1023 -24.56 9.42 23.02
N ASN A 1024 -25.86 9.51 22.75
CA ASN A 1024 -26.47 9.02 21.50
C ASN A 1024 -25.85 9.68 20.27
N GLN A 1025 -25.73 11.02 20.29
CA GLN A 1025 -25.13 11.77 19.19
C GLN A 1025 -23.66 11.39 18.99
N TYR A 1026 -22.87 11.28 20.06
CA TYR A 1026 -21.48 10.87 19.96
C TYR A 1026 -21.33 9.45 19.37
N ASN A 1027 -22.05 8.47 19.93
CA ASN A 1027 -21.97 7.08 19.52
C ASN A 1027 -22.42 6.86 18.07
N HIS A 1028 -23.48 7.56 17.65
CA HIS A 1028 -23.89 7.60 16.26
C HIS A 1028 -22.83 8.23 15.35
N GLY A 1029 -22.24 9.36 15.78
CA GLY A 1029 -21.23 10.07 14.99
C GLY A 1029 -19.97 9.24 14.71
N ILE A 1030 -19.49 8.45 15.68
CA ILE A 1030 -18.30 7.59 15.50
C ILE A 1030 -18.53 6.46 14.47
N ARG A 1031 -19.77 6.18 14.04
CA ARG A 1031 -20.06 5.21 12.97
C ARG A 1031 -19.40 5.53 11.65
N ARG A 1032 -19.07 6.81 11.41
CA ARG A 1032 -18.30 7.24 10.24
C ARG A 1032 -16.93 6.57 10.12
N GLY A 1033 -16.41 6.04 11.22
CA GLY A 1033 -15.17 5.27 11.26
C GLY A 1033 -15.34 3.78 10.94
N ILE A 1034 -16.58 3.26 10.87
CA ILE A 1034 -16.85 1.84 10.59
C ILE A 1034 -16.75 1.60 9.07
N ARG A 1035 -15.85 0.70 8.67
CA ARG A 1035 -15.56 0.40 7.25
C ARG A 1035 -16.32 -0.81 6.72
N ASN A 1036 -16.64 -1.77 7.60
CA ASN A 1036 -17.16 -3.09 7.26
C ASN A 1036 -16.30 -3.81 6.20
N ASP A 1037 -14.98 -3.76 6.36
CA ASP A 1037 -13.99 -4.29 5.41
C ASP A 1037 -13.70 -5.79 5.61
N LYS A 1038 -13.64 -6.24 6.87
CA LYS A 1038 -13.50 -7.66 7.27
C LYS A 1038 -14.16 -7.88 8.65
N PRO A 1039 -14.39 -9.14 9.08
CA PRO A 1039 -14.91 -9.42 10.42
C PRO A 1039 -14.04 -8.83 11.53
N VAL A 1040 -14.68 -8.48 12.65
CA VAL A 1040 -14.00 -8.01 13.86
C VAL A 1040 -13.26 -9.18 14.53
N ILE A 1041 -13.84 -10.38 14.53
CA ILE A 1041 -13.18 -11.59 15.02
C ILE A 1041 -12.45 -12.29 13.84
N PRO A 1042 -11.09 -12.33 13.84
CA PRO A 1042 -10.28 -13.09 12.89
C PRO A 1042 -10.21 -14.58 13.27
N ALA A 1043 -9.27 -15.32 12.66
CA ALA A 1043 -9.00 -16.71 13.04
C ALA A 1043 -8.29 -16.79 14.40
N TYR A 1044 -8.69 -17.77 15.22
CA TYR A 1044 -8.09 -18.10 16.51
C TYR A 1044 -6.81 -18.95 16.37
N ASN A 1045 -6.02 -18.98 17.44
CA ASN A 1045 -4.79 -19.78 17.62
C ASN A 1045 -3.66 -19.42 16.66
N VAL A 1046 -3.68 -18.19 16.15
CA VAL A 1046 -2.69 -17.61 15.25
C VAL A 1046 -2.59 -16.12 15.54
N ASN A 1047 -1.44 -15.52 15.26
CA ASN A 1047 -1.22 -14.09 15.45
C ASN A 1047 -1.99 -13.26 14.39
N ALA A 1048 -3.31 -13.20 14.53
CA ALA A 1048 -4.22 -12.58 13.57
C ALA A 1048 -4.99 -11.43 14.23
N GLN A 1049 -5.09 -10.30 13.50
CA GLN A 1049 -5.89 -9.16 13.91
C GLN A 1049 -7.11 -8.97 13.00
N GLY A 1050 -8.25 -8.73 13.62
CA GLY A 1050 -9.52 -8.43 12.95
C GLY A 1050 -9.57 -7.05 12.30
N SER A 1051 -10.76 -6.61 11.93
CA SER A 1051 -10.97 -5.23 11.45
C SER A 1051 -10.69 -4.19 12.54
N GLY A 1052 -10.14 -3.05 12.13
CA GLY A 1052 -10.10 -1.84 12.97
C GLY A 1052 -11.49 -1.31 13.33
N ASP A 1053 -12.56 -1.87 12.75
CA ASP A 1053 -13.93 -1.66 13.22
C ASP A 1053 -14.15 -2.15 14.66
N MET A 1054 -13.22 -2.94 15.23
CA MET A 1054 -13.24 -3.42 16.62
C MET A 1054 -13.43 -2.30 17.66
N TYR A 1055 -13.15 -1.05 17.30
CA TYR A 1055 -13.46 0.14 18.10
C TYR A 1055 -14.95 0.55 17.90
N PRO A 1056 -15.34 1.28 16.82
CA PRO A 1056 -16.67 1.89 16.75
C PRO A 1056 -17.81 0.90 16.54
N LYS A 1057 -17.56 -0.28 15.95
CA LYS A 1057 -18.64 -1.22 15.61
C LYS A 1057 -19.16 -1.96 16.85
N PRO A 1058 -18.33 -2.58 17.71
CA PRO A 1058 -18.81 -3.14 18.97
C PRO A 1058 -19.35 -2.07 19.92
N SER A 1059 -18.76 -0.86 19.96
CA SER A 1059 -19.30 0.25 20.76
C SER A 1059 -20.75 0.58 20.37
N ASN A 1060 -21.04 0.64 19.06
CA ASN A 1060 -22.39 0.84 18.54
C ASN A 1060 -23.33 -0.35 18.75
N MET A 1061 -22.80 -1.58 18.71
CA MET A 1061 -23.54 -2.79 19.05
C MET A 1061 -23.97 -2.77 20.53
N LEU A 1062 -23.04 -2.46 21.45
CA LEU A 1062 -23.33 -2.36 22.89
C LEU A 1062 -24.37 -1.27 23.16
N HIS A 1063 -24.25 -0.12 22.48
CA HIS A 1063 -25.25 0.95 22.56
C HIS A 1063 -26.64 0.51 22.07
N SER A 1064 -26.68 -0.27 20.98
CA SER A 1064 -27.93 -0.82 20.45
C SER A 1064 -28.54 -1.86 21.41
N ILE A 1065 -27.71 -2.67 22.08
CA ILE A 1065 -28.15 -3.61 23.13
C ILE A 1065 -28.73 -2.85 24.32
N ARG A 1066 -28.08 -1.77 24.78
CA ARG A 1066 -28.57 -0.91 25.86
C ARG A 1066 -29.97 -0.39 25.57
N HIS A 1067 -30.16 0.20 24.38
CA HIS A 1067 -31.45 0.73 23.95
C HIS A 1067 -32.52 -0.35 23.79
N GLY A 1068 -32.17 -1.51 23.22
CA GLY A 1068 -33.08 -2.65 23.09
C GLY A 1068 -33.48 -3.28 24.44
N LEU A 1069 -32.60 -3.24 25.44
CA LEU A 1069 -32.90 -3.67 26.81
C LEU A 1069 -33.89 -2.70 27.47
N ASN A 1070 -33.69 -1.39 27.30
CA ASN A 1070 -34.46 -0.30 27.90
C ASN A 1070 -34.52 -0.38 29.44
N ASP A 1071 -33.38 -0.71 30.05
CA ASP A 1071 -33.18 -0.78 31.50
C ASP A 1071 -31.72 -0.42 31.81
N ASP A 1072 -31.47 0.88 32.02
CA ASP A 1072 -30.11 1.41 32.25
C ASP A 1072 -29.50 0.94 33.56
N GLN A 1073 -30.31 0.69 34.58
CA GLN A 1073 -29.81 0.14 35.83
C GLN A 1073 -29.27 -1.27 35.60
N ARG A 1074 -30.07 -2.12 34.95
CA ARG A 1074 -29.65 -3.48 34.62
C ARG A 1074 -28.45 -3.49 33.68
N PHE A 1075 -28.41 -2.61 32.68
CA PHE A 1075 -27.27 -2.49 31.78
C PHE A 1075 -25.99 -2.10 32.54
N ARG A 1076 -26.07 -1.14 33.46
CA ARG A 1076 -24.95 -0.79 34.36
C ARG A 1076 -24.53 -1.97 35.24
N GLU A 1077 -25.47 -2.72 35.80
CA GLU A 1077 -25.18 -3.93 36.59
C GLU A 1077 -24.47 -5.02 35.78
N ILE A 1078 -24.78 -5.14 34.47
CA ILE A 1078 -24.06 -6.03 33.56
C ILE A 1078 -22.59 -5.58 33.45
N LEU A 1079 -22.35 -4.30 33.17
CA LEU A 1079 -20.99 -3.75 33.00
C LEU A 1079 -20.14 -3.84 34.27
N ARG A 1080 -20.73 -3.49 35.43
CA ARG A 1080 -20.08 -3.66 36.74
C ARG A 1080 -19.84 -5.13 37.07
N GLY A 1081 -20.80 -5.98 36.71
CA GLY A 1081 -20.72 -7.40 36.97
C GLY A 1081 -19.67 -8.12 36.12
N LEU A 1082 -19.42 -7.68 34.88
CA LEU A 1082 -18.29 -8.15 34.06
C LEU A 1082 -16.97 -7.93 34.80
N ASN A 1083 -16.73 -6.70 35.28
CA ASN A 1083 -15.53 -6.32 36.02
C ASN A 1083 -15.37 -6.99 37.38
N LYS A 1084 -16.47 -7.47 37.97
CA LYS A 1084 -16.46 -8.25 39.21
C LYS A 1084 -16.25 -9.75 38.98
N GLN A 1085 -16.91 -10.33 37.98
CA GLN A 1085 -16.85 -11.76 37.71
C GLN A 1085 -15.52 -12.17 37.08
N PHE A 1086 -15.02 -11.37 36.13
CA PHE A 1086 -13.78 -11.59 35.41
C PHE A 1086 -12.65 -10.71 35.94
N TYR A 1087 -12.70 -10.34 37.23
CA TYR A 1087 -11.68 -9.54 37.88
C TYR A 1087 -10.32 -10.25 37.81
N HIS A 1088 -9.32 -9.58 37.23
CA HIS A 1088 -7.95 -10.08 36.97
C HIS A 1088 -7.94 -11.45 36.30
N GLN A 1089 -8.77 -11.63 35.27
CA GLN A 1089 -8.87 -12.88 34.53
C GLN A 1089 -8.76 -12.65 33.04
N THR A 1090 -8.21 -13.65 32.35
CA THR A 1090 -8.29 -13.74 30.90
C THR A 1090 -9.62 -14.36 30.47
N VAL A 1091 -10.21 -13.85 29.39
CA VAL A 1091 -11.54 -14.26 28.90
C VAL A 1091 -11.53 -14.53 27.39
N THR A 1092 -12.49 -15.34 26.97
CA THR A 1092 -12.85 -15.54 25.56
C THR A 1092 -14.05 -14.66 25.20
N THR A 1093 -14.23 -14.36 23.90
CA THR A 1093 -15.46 -13.73 23.39
C THR A 1093 -16.72 -14.44 23.92
N GLN A 1094 -16.75 -15.77 23.87
CA GLN A 1094 -17.93 -16.54 24.25
C GLN A 1094 -18.33 -16.35 25.72
N GLN A 1095 -17.36 -16.23 26.64
CA GLN A 1095 -17.63 -15.95 28.05
C GLN A 1095 -18.32 -14.60 28.24
N VAL A 1096 -17.86 -13.56 27.51
CA VAL A 1096 -18.44 -12.22 27.57
C VAL A 1096 -19.84 -12.19 26.95
N GLU A 1097 -20.01 -12.76 25.74
CA GLU A 1097 -21.31 -12.84 25.05
C GLU A 1097 -22.36 -13.56 25.90
N ASN A 1098 -21.99 -14.71 26.50
CA ASN A 1098 -22.86 -15.50 27.35
C ASN A 1098 -23.22 -14.75 28.64
N TYR A 1099 -22.24 -14.07 29.25
CA TYR A 1099 -22.48 -13.28 30.46
C TYR A 1099 -23.48 -12.16 30.18
N VAL A 1100 -23.26 -11.37 29.12
CA VAL A 1100 -24.15 -10.26 28.75
C VAL A 1100 -25.56 -10.79 28.48
N SER A 1101 -25.70 -11.84 27.68
CA SER A 1101 -27.02 -12.41 27.34
C SER A 1101 -27.75 -12.95 28.57
N SER A 1102 -27.04 -13.72 29.41
CA SER A 1102 -27.60 -14.28 30.65
C SER A 1102 -28.08 -13.20 31.62
N LYS A 1103 -27.24 -12.17 31.86
CA LYS A 1103 -27.59 -11.09 32.79
C LYS A 1103 -28.63 -10.13 32.23
N ALA A 1104 -28.67 -9.93 30.91
CA ALA A 1104 -29.74 -9.19 30.24
C ALA A 1104 -31.08 -9.95 30.22
N GLY A 1105 -31.06 -11.27 30.39
CA GLY A 1105 -32.25 -12.11 30.30
C GLY A 1105 -32.79 -12.23 28.88
N PHE A 1106 -31.94 -12.03 27.87
CA PHE A 1106 -32.26 -12.12 26.45
C PHE A 1106 -31.06 -12.69 25.69
N ASP A 1107 -31.32 -13.58 24.73
CA ASP A 1107 -30.27 -14.19 23.92
C ASP A 1107 -29.83 -13.24 22.78
N TYR A 1108 -28.67 -12.61 22.97
CA TYR A 1108 -28.05 -11.71 22.00
C TYR A 1108 -27.02 -12.42 21.09
N SER A 1109 -26.91 -13.75 21.14
CA SER A 1109 -25.90 -14.50 20.36
C SER A 1109 -25.91 -14.12 18.87
N LYS A 1110 -27.08 -13.99 18.26
CA LYS A 1110 -27.21 -13.58 16.85
C LYS A 1110 -26.89 -12.11 16.59
N VAL A 1111 -27.06 -11.26 17.59
CA VAL A 1111 -26.60 -9.87 17.55
C VAL A 1111 -25.08 -9.81 17.55
N PHE A 1112 -24.42 -10.57 18.42
CA PHE A 1112 -22.96 -10.68 18.41
C PHE A 1112 -22.44 -11.29 17.10
N ASP A 1113 -23.03 -12.37 16.60
CA ASP A 1113 -22.66 -12.97 15.31
C ASP A 1113 -22.71 -11.93 14.18
N GLN A 1114 -23.80 -11.16 14.12
CA GLN A 1114 -24.01 -10.14 13.10
C GLN A 1114 -22.86 -9.12 13.07
N TYR A 1115 -22.52 -8.53 14.22
CA TYR A 1115 -21.59 -7.41 14.27
C TYR A 1115 -20.12 -7.85 14.37
N LEU A 1116 -19.84 -8.99 15.01
CA LEU A 1116 -18.46 -9.42 15.27
C LEU A 1116 -17.92 -10.38 14.19
N ARG A 1117 -18.78 -11.24 13.64
CA ARG A 1117 -18.37 -12.33 12.73
C ARG A 1117 -18.69 -12.06 11.27
N THR A 1118 -19.38 -10.97 10.95
CA THR A 1118 -19.71 -10.58 9.57
C THR A 1118 -19.40 -9.13 9.25
N VAL A 1119 -19.32 -8.82 7.95
CA VAL A 1119 -19.25 -7.45 7.42
C VAL A 1119 -20.63 -6.88 7.07
N GLN A 1120 -21.70 -7.64 7.28
CA GLN A 1120 -23.05 -7.21 6.92
C GLN A 1120 -23.56 -6.16 7.92
N VAL A 1121 -24.30 -5.17 7.41
CA VAL A 1121 -25.02 -4.19 8.23
C VAL A 1121 -26.52 -4.49 8.06
N PRO A 1122 -27.24 -4.85 9.14
CA PRO A 1122 -28.67 -5.14 9.05
C PRO A 1122 -29.46 -3.95 8.50
N SER A 1123 -30.58 -4.26 7.86
CA SER A 1123 -31.60 -3.30 7.44
C SER A 1123 -32.89 -3.59 8.18
N PHE A 1124 -33.48 -2.59 8.84
CA PHE A 1124 -34.80 -2.64 9.45
C PHE A 1124 -35.83 -2.10 8.46
N GLU A 1125 -36.66 -3.01 7.93
CA GLU A 1125 -37.75 -2.68 7.03
C GLU A 1125 -39.06 -2.55 7.81
N PHE A 1126 -39.87 -1.53 7.50
CA PHE A 1126 -41.22 -1.42 8.06
C PHE A 1126 -42.21 -0.68 7.15
N TYR A 1127 -43.50 -0.93 7.36
CA TYR A 1127 -44.61 -0.18 6.77
C TYR A 1127 -45.84 -0.21 7.69
N PHE A 1128 -46.79 0.71 7.48
CA PHE A 1128 -48.04 0.74 8.24
C PHE A 1128 -49.21 0.17 7.43
N SER A 1129 -50.20 -0.42 8.12
CA SER A 1129 -51.50 -0.71 7.51
C SER A 1129 -52.18 0.58 7.02
N GLU A 1130 -53.12 0.46 6.08
CA GLU A 1130 -53.84 1.63 5.53
C GLU A 1130 -54.53 2.47 6.61
N ASP A 1131 -55.10 1.84 7.64
CA ASP A 1131 -55.74 2.50 8.77
C ASP A 1131 -54.76 3.01 9.84
N LYS A 1132 -53.45 2.78 9.63
CA LYS A 1132 -52.34 3.08 10.55
C LYS A 1132 -52.50 2.50 11.97
N LYS A 1133 -53.28 1.44 12.13
CA LYS A 1133 -53.44 0.74 13.43
C LYS A 1133 -52.46 -0.41 13.63
N LYS A 1134 -51.74 -0.80 12.59
CA LYS A 1134 -50.68 -1.82 12.65
C LYS A 1134 -49.42 -1.35 11.95
N VAL A 1135 -48.28 -1.74 12.49
CA VAL A 1135 -46.98 -1.65 11.83
C VAL A 1135 -46.49 -3.06 11.51
N PHE A 1136 -46.03 -3.26 10.28
CA PHE A 1136 -45.37 -4.47 9.81
C PHE A 1136 -43.87 -4.20 9.76
N TYR A 1137 -43.04 -5.15 10.18
CA TYR A 1137 -41.60 -4.97 10.25
C TYR A 1137 -40.82 -6.28 10.11
N ARG A 1138 -39.54 -6.17 9.70
CA ARG A 1138 -38.55 -7.26 9.70
C ARG A 1138 -37.11 -6.71 9.64
N TYR A 1139 -36.13 -7.59 9.85
CA TYR A 1139 -34.75 -7.36 9.45
C TYR A 1139 -34.44 -8.01 8.09
N THR A 1140 -33.61 -7.34 7.29
CA THR A 1140 -33.01 -7.87 6.05
C THR A 1140 -31.50 -7.59 6.06
N ASN A 1141 -30.75 -8.16 5.10
CA ASN A 1141 -29.29 -8.04 5.03
C ASN A 1141 -28.57 -8.41 6.35
N CYS A 1142 -29.09 -9.44 7.04
CA CYS A 1142 -28.61 -9.89 8.34
C CYS A 1142 -28.42 -11.42 8.36
N VAL A 1143 -27.73 -11.91 9.38
CA VAL A 1143 -27.62 -13.35 9.66
C VAL A 1143 -28.99 -13.94 9.99
N ALA A 1144 -29.19 -15.21 9.64
CA ALA A 1144 -30.42 -15.92 9.95
C ALA A 1144 -30.66 -15.95 11.48
N GLY A 1145 -31.86 -15.60 11.90
CA GLY A 1145 -32.22 -15.52 13.32
C GLY A 1145 -31.76 -14.24 14.05
N PHE A 1146 -31.26 -13.22 13.35
CA PHE A 1146 -30.98 -11.92 13.95
C PHE A 1146 -32.24 -11.32 14.61
N ASN A 1147 -32.11 -10.88 15.86
CA ASN A 1147 -33.24 -10.65 16.77
C ASN A 1147 -33.05 -9.43 17.70
N LEU A 1148 -32.32 -8.40 17.28
CA LEU A 1148 -32.08 -7.21 18.10
C LEU A 1148 -33.42 -6.55 18.50
N PRO A 1149 -33.75 -6.43 19.80
CA PRO A 1149 -34.98 -5.76 20.23
C PRO A 1149 -34.95 -4.27 19.89
N LEU A 1150 -36.09 -3.73 19.47
CA LEU A 1150 -36.26 -2.31 19.18
C LEU A 1150 -37.26 -1.70 20.17
N VAL A 1151 -36.77 -0.81 21.03
CA VAL A 1151 -37.60 0.01 21.92
C VAL A 1151 -37.57 1.44 21.45
N LEU A 1152 -38.74 1.98 21.12
CA LEU A 1152 -38.93 3.36 20.70
C LEU A 1152 -39.81 4.06 21.74
N LYS A 1153 -39.40 5.22 22.22
CA LYS A 1153 -40.12 5.94 23.28
C LYS A 1153 -40.01 7.46 23.12
N ASN A 1154 -41.05 8.14 23.57
CA ASN A 1154 -41.03 9.57 23.87
C ASN A 1154 -41.59 9.78 25.30
N LYS A 1155 -41.84 11.03 25.72
CA LYS A 1155 -42.36 11.33 27.06
C LYS A 1155 -43.73 10.71 27.38
N ALA A 1156 -44.53 10.35 26.38
CA ALA A 1156 -45.93 9.93 26.54
C ALA A 1156 -46.22 8.49 26.09
N THR A 1157 -45.42 7.92 25.20
CA THR A 1157 -45.66 6.59 24.60
C THR A 1157 -44.36 5.81 24.46
N THR A 1158 -44.45 4.49 24.61
CA THR A 1158 -43.36 3.53 24.38
C THR A 1158 -43.89 2.34 23.58
N ILE A 1159 -43.12 1.88 22.61
CA ILE A 1159 -43.35 0.64 21.88
C ILE A 1159 -42.09 -0.22 21.92
N LYS A 1160 -42.26 -1.52 22.20
CA LYS A 1160 -41.19 -2.51 22.15
C LYS A 1160 -41.58 -3.61 21.16
N ILE A 1161 -40.72 -3.85 20.18
CA ILE A 1161 -40.86 -4.94 19.22
C ILE A 1161 -39.56 -5.76 19.18
N ILE A 1162 -39.66 -7.02 18.74
CA ILE A 1162 -38.51 -7.91 18.55
C ILE A 1162 -38.57 -8.42 17.11
N PRO A 1163 -38.06 -7.65 16.14
CA PRO A 1163 -38.08 -8.04 14.73
C PRO A 1163 -37.19 -9.26 14.49
N THR A 1164 -37.57 -10.07 13.50
CA THR A 1164 -36.76 -11.18 12.98
C THR A 1164 -36.51 -11.00 11.49
N ASP A 1165 -35.86 -11.97 10.84
CA ASP A 1165 -35.69 -12.01 9.38
C ASP A 1165 -37.00 -12.29 8.60
N LYS A 1166 -38.13 -12.40 9.31
CA LYS A 1166 -39.47 -12.61 8.75
C LYS A 1166 -40.38 -11.44 9.08
N TRP A 1167 -41.35 -11.17 8.19
CA TRP A 1167 -42.39 -10.18 8.45
C TRP A 1167 -43.19 -10.53 9.70
N GLN A 1168 -43.29 -9.56 10.59
CA GLN A 1168 -44.11 -9.57 11.79
C GLN A 1168 -44.93 -8.28 11.84
N ASN A 1169 -45.94 -8.22 12.72
CA ASN A 1169 -46.71 -7.00 12.92
C ASN A 1169 -47.06 -6.77 14.40
N SER A 1170 -47.29 -5.51 14.75
CA SER A 1170 -47.75 -5.07 16.07
C SER A 1170 -48.83 -3.99 15.93
N ALA A 1171 -49.74 -3.93 16.91
CA ALA A 1171 -50.72 -2.85 16.99
C ALA A 1171 -50.05 -1.53 17.40
N VAL A 1172 -50.47 -0.43 16.79
CA VAL A 1172 -49.96 0.94 17.06
C VAL A 1172 -51.11 1.93 17.08
N ASN A 1173 -51.02 2.94 17.94
CA ASN A 1173 -51.88 4.12 17.90
C ASN A 1173 -51.16 5.27 17.15
N SER A 1174 -51.83 6.41 16.97
CA SER A 1174 -51.27 7.58 16.29
C SER A 1174 -49.93 8.01 16.89
N ASP A 1175 -49.83 8.01 18.21
CA ASP A 1175 -48.65 8.49 18.93
C ASP A 1175 -47.47 7.51 18.79
N ALA A 1176 -47.72 6.20 18.90
CA ALA A 1176 -46.72 5.17 18.69
C ALA A 1176 -46.23 5.10 17.24
N ALA A 1177 -47.09 5.39 16.26
CA ALA A 1177 -46.71 5.45 14.85
C ALA A 1177 -45.67 6.56 14.57
N THR A 1178 -45.75 7.70 15.29
CA THR A 1178 -44.76 8.79 15.15
C THR A 1178 -43.35 8.41 15.63
N LEU A 1179 -43.23 7.35 16.43
CA LEU A 1179 -41.93 6.89 16.93
C LEU A 1179 -41.10 6.16 15.89
N PHE A 1180 -41.71 5.71 14.78
CA PHE A 1180 -41.00 5.08 13.65
C PHE A 1180 -40.35 6.13 12.74
N ASP A 1181 -39.61 7.06 13.34
CA ASP A 1181 -38.80 8.03 12.62
C ASP A 1181 -37.43 7.44 12.31
N LYS A 1182 -37.06 7.50 11.02
CA LYS A 1182 -35.79 6.95 10.55
C LYS A 1182 -34.59 7.54 11.28
N THR A 1183 -34.54 8.86 11.41
CA THR A 1183 -33.36 9.56 11.97
C THR A 1183 -33.21 9.26 13.45
N ALA A 1184 -34.32 9.30 14.20
CA ALA A 1184 -34.33 8.99 15.62
C ALA A 1184 -33.93 7.53 15.90
N ILE A 1185 -34.44 6.57 15.10
CA ILE A 1185 -34.05 5.16 15.24
C ILE A 1185 -32.56 4.98 14.93
N GLU A 1186 -32.09 5.53 13.81
CA GLU A 1186 -30.68 5.41 13.42
C GLU A 1186 -29.75 6.11 14.42
N ALA A 1187 -30.20 7.14 15.15
CA ALA A 1187 -29.41 7.75 16.22
C ALA A 1187 -29.14 6.79 17.40
N MET A 1188 -30.03 5.83 17.66
CA MET A 1188 -29.91 4.90 18.80
C MET A 1188 -29.37 3.51 18.39
N TYR A 1189 -29.69 3.05 17.18
CA TYR A 1189 -29.42 1.67 16.76
C TYR A 1189 -28.55 1.61 15.51
N TYR A 1190 -27.62 0.65 15.46
CA TYR A 1190 -26.71 0.48 14.34
C TYR A 1190 -27.22 -0.50 13.28
N PHE A 1191 -28.18 -0.03 12.49
CA PHE A 1191 -28.66 -0.67 11.27
C PHE A 1191 -29.22 0.40 10.32
N THR A 1192 -29.53 0.03 9.08
CA THR A 1192 -30.18 0.95 8.12
C THR A 1192 -31.70 0.87 8.27
N VAL A 1193 -32.41 1.99 8.35
CA VAL A 1193 -33.88 2.01 8.37
C VAL A 1193 -34.43 2.24 6.96
N VAL A 1194 -35.32 1.34 6.53
CA VAL A 1194 -35.91 1.31 5.19
C VAL A 1194 -37.44 1.28 5.29
N PRO A 1195 -38.13 2.43 5.20
CA PRO A 1195 -39.58 2.43 5.00
C PRO A 1195 -39.90 1.79 3.65
N VAL A 1196 -40.78 0.79 3.63
CA VAL A 1196 -41.21 0.12 2.39
C VAL A 1196 -42.66 0.46 2.06
N ALA A 1197 -43.01 0.40 0.77
CA ALA A 1197 -44.39 0.50 0.34
C ALA A 1197 -45.14 -0.82 0.65
N ASN A 1198 -46.42 -0.73 0.99
CA ASN A 1198 -47.28 -1.90 1.12
C ASN A 1198 -47.42 -2.59 -0.25
N SER A 1199 -46.57 -3.58 -0.54
CA SER A 1199 -46.79 -4.51 -1.64
C SER A 1199 -47.83 -5.50 -1.16
N GLY A 1200 -49.09 -5.28 -1.52
CA GLY A 1200 -50.18 -6.21 -1.18
C GLY A 1200 -49.88 -7.59 -1.75
N ASP A 1201 -49.35 -8.47 -0.91
CA ASP A 1201 -49.29 -9.92 -1.11
C ASP A 1201 -50.41 -10.59 -0.29
#